data_AF-A0AAD3D986-F1
#
_entry.id   AF-A0AAD3D986-F1
#
_cell.length_a   1.000
_cell.length_b   1.000
_cell.length_c   1.000
_cell.angle_alpha   90.00
_cell.angle_beta   90.00
_cell.angle_gamma   90.00
#
_symmetry.space_group_name_H-M   'P 1'
#
loop_
_entity.id
_entity.type
_entity.pdbx_description
1 polymer ?
#
loop_
_entity_poly.entity_id
_entity_poly.type
_entity_poly.pdbx_seq_one_letter_code
_entity_poly.pdbx_strand_id
1 'polypeptide(L)'
;MMRGIVTVAISLLSLEKVSAILPTAAIDVKCTDESCPPITLLASQASFGIWPEMSAENNEPMIPGLPPADNPLLCLDVAQPQQPSSQKFVLVVPRGSCTFEQKAINAAKLGASGIIIFGNLASRYALNTTQMEINGNMNAPGMNDVIYPKEFYDYDCKMASAEIPMSQLSFARLPYDYMHNDPFLTGTAAQGNLCAAKTSAFDEKCPSHRCLLTGDIRDDNQMMKACCAWDLHVWLYKDDNITSDVTANLAIPAFYITMEEANDLLNKMQMHQVTVTLYRRYYPAYNISSILIWALGVFVAALASWMSASEYRSSDKGHSEQGEEMEPMDRRFSSNHESERSSPPTSFRSEESLELEAGHACGFILFSSAGLLVLFFFKIYNVVKLFYAFGCSGAIFQIIFYPLFHRASFKVGFRDRILFTTNFLELGAVSFVQVVAVLVSYGLGAVWAFIAFTHRHPDEIVFFWVMQDIMGACMCIMFLSTMKLNSIKVAAILLVAAFFYDIFFVFVTPYLTKGGKSIMVDVATSGGPPTADPAWCEKYPDDPNCQGGDPLPMLFTIPRLFDYSGGSSLLGLGDIVLPGLLLSFGARYDAAKRFIGSASRDGRTPPANCTGQTRNYFPALVVAYAVGLAMANFAVYAMKMGQPALLYLVPCCLGTMSYLGWKRGELNELWNTPKVLSTCDEILYGPIQQHTEDTNTEENGTNLRPIT
;
A
#
# COMPACT_ATOMS: atom_id res chain seq x y z
N MET A 1 -17.41 -6.87 33.48
CA MET A 1 -16.31 -6.67 32.51
C MET A 1 -16.76 -6.69 31.05
N MET A 2 -17.71 -7.55 30.64
CA MET A 2 -18.25 -7.57 29.25
C MET A 2 -19.11 -6.36 28.84
N ARG A 3 -19.69 -5.59 29.78
CA ARG A 3 -20.49 -4.38 29.44
C ARG A 3 -19.66 -3.12 29.14
N GLY A 4 -18.38 -3.09 29.53
CA GLY A 4 -17.49 -1.96 29.24
C GLY A 4 -16.98 -1.93 27.79
N ILE A 5 -16.74 -3.12 27.21
CA ILE A 5 -16.19 -3.27 25.86
C ILE A 5 -17.22 -2.88 24.78
N VAL A 6 -18.51 -3.10 25.03
CA VAL A 6 -19.59 -2.72 24.12
C VAL A 6 -19.82 -1.20 24.11
N THR A 7 -19.49 -0.49 25.18
CA THR A 7 -19.74 0.96 25.28
C THR A 7 -18.62 1.79 24.61
N VAL A 8 -17.38 1.28 24.62
CA VAL A 8 -16.25 1.91 23.90
C VAL A 8 -16.37 1.70 22.38
N ALA A 9 -16.91 0.57 21.93
CA ALA A 9 -17.16 0.32 20.51
C ALA A 9 -18.26 1.24 19.90
N ILE A 10 -19.23 1.67 20.71
CA ILE A 10 -20.34 2.53 20.24
C ILE A 10 -19.93 4.02 20.22
N SER A 11 -18.86 4.40 20.91
CA SER A 11 -18.35 5.79 20.92
C SER A 11 -17.40 6.11 19.75
N LEU A 12 -16.97 5.09 18.98
CA LEU A 12 -16.15 5.22 17.77
C LEU A 12 -16.98 5.47 16.49
N LEU A 13 -18.30 5.62 16.61
CA LEU A 13 -19.23 5.92 15.52
C LEU A 13 -19.56 7.41 15.39
N SER A 14 -18.61 8.30 15.73
CA SER A 14 -18.66 9.68 15.26
C SER A 14 -17.92 9.74 13.93
N LEU A 15 -18.71 9.82 12.86
CA LEU A 15 -18.30 9.89 11.46
C LEU A 15 -17.18 10.90 11.23
N GLU A 16 -15.94 10.41 11.14
CA GLU A 16 -14.89 11.13 10.45
C GLU A 16 -14.86 10.74 8.97
N LYS A 17 -15.22 11.77 8.20
CA LYS A 17 -15.23 11.97 6.76
C LYS A 17 -14.16 11.13 6.04
N VAL A 18 -14.60 10.36 5.05
CA VAL A 18 -13.69 9.75 4.07
C VAL A 18 -13.18 10.87 3.18
N SER A 19 -11.87 11.13 3.22
CA SER A 19 -11.15 11.79 2.14
C SER A 19 -11.23 10.85 0.93
N ALA A 20 -12.25 11.02 0.10
CA ALA A 20 -12.25 10.32 -1.18
C ALA A 20 -11.22 10.99 -2.10
N ILE A 21 -10.86 10.34 -3.19
CA ILE A 21 -10.11 10.97 -4.27
C ILE A 21 -11.17 11.22 -5.34
N LEU A 22 -11.34 12.48 -5.75
CA LEU A 22 -12.24 12.83 -6.85
C LEU A 22 -11.71 12.16 -8.13
N PRO A 23 -12.57 11.70 -9.05
CA PRO A 23 -14.04 11.69 -9.02
C PRO A 23 -14.64 10.47 -8.32
N THR A 24 -15.60 10.72 -7.42
CA THR A 24 -16.25 9.72 -6.57
C THR A 24 -17.51 9.10 -7.17
N ALA A 25 -18.02 9.69 -8.24
CA ALA A 25 -19.31 9.36 -8.83
C ALA A 25 -19.24 9.54 -10.35
N ALA A 26 -20.28 9.09 -11.04
CA ALA A 26 -20.40 9.21 -12.48
C ALA A 26 -21.86 9.43 -12.89
N ILE A 27 -22.03 10.04 -14.06
CA ILE A 27 -23.32 10.39 -14.65
C ILE A 27 -23.39 9.79 -16.04
N ASP A 28 -24.24 8.80 -16.23
CA ASP A 28 -24.49 8.24 -17.57
C ASP A 28 -25.58 9.05 -18.27
N VAL A 29 -25.24 9.61 -19.42
CA VAL A 29 -26.09 10.45 -20.25
C VAL A 29 -26.53 9.64 -21.48
N LYS A 30 -27.82 9.33 -21.56
CA LYS A 30 -28.42 8.58 -22.67
C LYS A 30 -29.46 9.42 -23.39
N CYS A 31 -29.31 9.56 -24.69
CA CYS A 31 -30.32 10.16 -25.55
C CYS A 31 -31.47 9.16 -25.78
N THR A 32 -32.70 9.65 -25.94
CA THR A 32 -33.85 8.80 -26.29
C THR A 32 -33.78 8.28 -27.73
N ASP A 33 -33.05 8.99 -28.58
CA ASP A 33 -32.89 8.69 -30.00
C ASP A 33 -31.57 7.95 -30.25
N GLU A 34 -31.58 6.90 -31.08
CA GLU A 34 -30.39 6.09 -31.42
C GLU A 34 -29.27 6.87 -32.15
N SER A 35 -29.54 8.12 -32.56
CA SER A 35 -28.60 9.00 -33.27
C SER A 35 -27.48 9.56 -32.40
N CYS A 36 -27.58 9.46 -31.08
CA CYS A 36 -26.67 10.10 -30.13
C CYS A 36 -25.95 9.06 -29.26
N PRO A 37 -24.60 8.97 -29.32
CA PRO A 37 -23.86 8.00 -28.52
C PRO A 37 -23.97 8.33 -27.02
N PRO A 38 -24.12 7.32 -26.14
CA PRO A 38 -24.11 7.55 -24.69
C PRO A 38 -22.76 8.10 -24.24
N ILE A 39 -22.77 8.97 -23.23
CA ILE A 39 -21.55 9.54 -22.61
C ILE A 39 -21.63 9.32 -21.11
N THR A 40 -20.51 8.97 -20.48
CA THR A 40 -20.37 8.94 -19.03
C THR A 40 -19.49 10.10 -18.58
N LEU A 41 -20.05 10.98 -17.75
CA LEU A 41 -19.35 12.11 -17.14
C LEU A 41 -18.85 11.70 -15.76
N LEU A 42 -17.65 12.12 -15.38
CA LEU A 42 -17.15 11.88 -14.03
C LEU A 42 -17.64 13.00 -13.11
N ALA A 43 -17.87 12.70 -11.84
CA ALA A 43 -18.44 13.67 -10.93
C ALA A 43 -17.95 13.51 -9.50
N SER A 44 -17.89 14.63 -8.78
CA SER A 44 -17.90 14.63 -7.31
C SER A 44 -19.33 14.43 -6.82
N GLN A 45 -19.54 13.68 -5.74
CA GLN A 45 -20.85 13.61 -5.10
C GLN A 45 -20.78 14.05 -3.64
N ALA A 46 -21.89 14.58 -3.13
CA ALA A 46 -22.13 14.75 -1.71
C ALA A 46 -23.62 14.54 -1.38
N SER A 47 -23.89 14.24 -0.11
CA SER A 47 -25.18 14.43 0.50
C SER A 47 -25.03 15.35 1.71
N PHE A 48 -25.92 16.33 1.83
CA PHE A 48 -25.95 17.29 2.94
C PHE A 48 -26.94 16.90 4.04
N GLY A 49 -27.73 15.84 3.83
CA GLY A 49 -28.69 15.29 4.79
C GLY A 49 -28.61 13.77 4.85
N ILE A 50 -29.75 13.11 4.69
CA ILE A 50 -29.81 11.64 4.62
C ILE A 50 -29.09 11.20 3.35
N TRP A 51 -28.16 10.26 3.46
CA TRP A 51 -27.50 9.70 2.28
C TRP A 51 -28.49 8.83 1.51
N PRO A 52 -28.87 9.20 0.28
CA PRO A 52 -29.72 8.35 -0.53
C PRO A 52 -28.92 7.12 -0.98
N GLU A 53 -29.60 5.98 -1.11
CA GLU A 53 -29.00 4.79 -1.71
C GLU A 53 -28.66 5.10 -3.18
N MET A 54 -27.37 5.16 -3.49
CA MET A 54 -26.85 5.34 -4.84
C MET A 54 -25.93 4.18 -5.16
N SER A 55 -26.46 3.19 -5.87
CA SER A 55 -25.74 2.01 -6.32
C SER A 55 -25.21 2.23 -7.74
N ALA A 56 -24.12 1.57 -8.13
CA ALA A 56 -23.70 1.54 -9.55
C ALA A 56 -24.70 0.74 -10.42
N GLU A 57 -25.52 -0.10 -9.79
CA GLU A 57 -26.50 -0.96 -10.43
C GLU A 57 -27.92 -0.57 -10.00
N ASN A 58 -28.84 -0.44 -10.96
CA ASN A 58 -30.29 -0.23 -10.78
C ASN A 58 -30.78 1.20 -10.44
N ASN A 59 -30.04 2.25 -10.76
CA ASN A 59 -30.57 3.61 -10.60
C ASN A 59 -31.53 3.97 -11.74
N GLU A 60 -32.67 4.53 -11.37
CA GLU A 60 -33.68 4.97 -12.33
C GLU A 60 -33.18 6.19 -13.13
N PRO A 61 -33.42 6.22 -14.45
CA PRO A 61 -33.10 7.38 -15.27
C PRO A 61 -33.97 8.58 -14.87
N MET A 62 -33.36 9.75 -14.81
CA MET A 62 -34.02 11.02 -14.50
C MET A 62 -33.96 11.94 -15.70
N ILE A 63 -34.92 12.86 -15.82
CA ILE A 63 -34.89 13.88 -16.87
C ILE A 63 -34.13 15.11 -16.34
N PRO A 64 -33.09 15.59 -17.04
CA PRO A 64 -32.42 16.82 -16.65
C PRO A 64 -33.29 18.03 -17.00
N GLY A 65 -33.46 18.93 -16.04
CA GLY A 65 -34.19 20.19 -16.17
C GLY A 65 -33.31 21.39 -15.82
N LEU A 66 -33.64 22.55 -16.38
CA LEU A 66 -32.98 23.82 -16.06
C LEU A 66 -33.68 24.52 -14.89
N PRO A 67 -32.97 25.35 -14.11
CA PRO A 67 -33.57 26.13 -13.04
C PRO A 67 -34.60 27.14 -13.56
N PRO A 68 -35.54 27.60 -12.71
CA PRO A 68 -36.50 28.64 -13.05
C PRO A 68 -35.82 29.91 -13.56
N ALA A 69 -36.42 30.57 -14.56
CA ALA A 69 -35.84 31.75 -15.22
C ALA A 69 -35.68 32.97 -14.29
N ASP A 70 -36.49 33.05 -13.23
CA ASP A 70 -36.45 34.04 -12.16
C ASP A 70 -35.35 33.75 -11.12
N ASN A 71 -34.81 32.53 -11.08
CA ASN A 71 -33.74 32.13 -10.16
C ASN A 71 -32.72 31.19 -10.85
N PRO A 72 -31.98 31.66 -11.87
CA PRO A 72 -31.13 30.82 -12.73
C PRO A 72 -29.91 30.22 -12.02
N LEU A 73 -29.47 30.83 -10.90
CA LEU A 73 -28.38 30.30 -10.07
C LEU A 73 -28.90 29.45 -8.89
N LEU A 74 -30.21 29.37 -8.70
CA LEU A 74 -30.86 28.70 -7.57
C LEU A 74 -30.37 29.16 -6.19
N CYS A 75 -29.97 30.43 -6.09
CA CYS A 75 -29.45 31.04 -4.87
C CYS A 75 -30.54 31.74 -4.04
N LEU A 76 -31.64 32.15 -4.66
CA LEU A 76 -32.77 32.76 -3.94
C LEU A 76 -33.60 31.67 -3.27
N ASP A 77 -34.08 31.92 -2.06
CA ASP A 77 -34.95 30.99 -1.33
C ASP A 77 -36.27 30.77 -2.05
N VAL A 78 -36.63 29.50 -2.24
CA VAL A 78 -37.92 29.11 -2.82
C VAL A 78 -38.97 29.06 -1.72
N ALA A 79 -40.07 29.80 -1.90
CA ALA A 79 -41.05 30.08 -0.85
C ALA A 79 -41.94 28.89 -0.45
N GLN A 80 -42.12 27.87 -1.30
CA GLN A 80 -42.94 26.69 -0.97
C GLN A 80 -42.37 25.38 -1.51
N PRO A 81 -42.38 24.30 -0.71
CA PRO A 81 -42.07 22.96 -1.19
C PRO A 81 -43.16 22.49 -2.17
N GLN A 82 -42.77 22.21 -3.41
CA GLN A 82 -43.63 21.58 -4.40
C GLN A 82 -43.78 20.09 -4.07
N GLN A 83 -44.97 19.53 -4.31
CA GLN A 83 -45.18 18.08 -4.19
C GLN A 83 -44.25 17.35 -5.18
N PRO A 84 -43.63 16.23 -4.78
CA PRO A 84 -42.77 15.47 -5.66
C PRO A 84 -43.57 15.05 -6.91
N SER A 85 -43.09 15.47 -8.08
CA SER A 85 -43.66 15.07 -9.36
C SER A 85 -43.62 13.55 -9.49
N SER A 86 -44.61 12.94 -10.14
CA SER A 86 -44.59 11.51 -10.47
C SER A 86 -43.40 11.14 -11.38
N GLN A 87 -42.84 12.12 -12.08
CA GLN A 87 -41.66 11.97 -12.92
C GLN A 87 -40.42 12.47 -12.19
N LYS A 88 -39.45 11.58 -11.97
CA LYS A 88 -38.17 11.94 -11.36
C LYS A 88 -37.37 12.81 -12.33
N PHE A 89 -36.96 13.99 -11.85
CA PHE A 89 -36.14 14.92 -12.61
C PHE A 89 -34.96 15.39 -11.76
N VAL A 90 -33.90 15.82 -12.44
CA VAL A 90 -32.70 16.37 -11.82
C VAL A 90 -32.48 17.78 -12.32
N LEU A 91 -32.13 18.71 -11.43
CA LEU A 91 -31.84 20.09 -11.81
C LEU A 91 -30.37 20.25 -12.16
N VAL A 92 -30.09 20.80 -13.35
CA VAL A 92 -28.74 21.13 -13.82
C VAL A 92 -28.51 22.62 -13.64
N VAL A 93 -27.69 22.99 -12.66
CA VAL A 93 -27.58 24.38 -12.18
C VAL A 93 -26.12 24.85 -12.24
N PRO A 94 -25.85 26.05 -12.77
CA PRO A 94 -24.51 26.61 -12.74
C PRO A 94 -24.04 26.87 -11.30
N ARG A 95 -22.73 26.75 -11.08
CA ARG A 95 -22.08 27.27 -9.88
C ARG A 95 -22.36 28.77 -9.79
N GLY A 96 -22.61 29.25 -8.58
CA GLY A 96 -22.91 30.66 -8.31
C GLY A 96 -22.24 31.09 -7.02
N SER A 97 -22.60 32.27 -6.52
CA SER A 97 -22.04 32.85 -5.29
C SER A 97 -22.62 32.26 -3.99
N CYS A 98 -23.67 31.43 -4.07
CA CYS A 98 -24.24 30.74 -2.92
C CYS A 98 -23.65 29.34 -2.70
N THR A 99 -23.80 28.80 -1.50
CA THR A 99 -23.24 27.51 -1.09
C THR A 99 -23.92 26.32 -1.78
N PHE A 100 -23.17 25.21 -1.90
CA PHE A 100 -23.67 23.98 -2.53
C PHE A 100 -24.86 23.38 -1.77
N GLU A 101 -24.84 23.47 -0.44
CA GLU A 101 -25.91 23.01 0.44
C GLU A 101 -27.21 23.82 0.21
N GLN A 102 -27.12 25.15 0.11
CA GLN A 102 -28.29 25.99 -0.18
C GLN A 102 -28.94 25.64 -1.52
N LYS A 103 -28.14 25.38 -2.56
CA LYS A 103 -28.65 24.95 -3.87
C LYS A 103 -29.38 23.61 -3.77
N ALA A 104 -28.84 22.66 -3.01
CA ALA A 104 -29.48 21.37 -2.78
C ALA A 104 -30.81 21.52 -2.03
N ILE A 105 -30.88 22.39 -1.02
CA ILE A 105 -32.13 22.69 -0.30
C ILE A 105 -33.18 23.26 -1.25
N ASN A 106 -32.81 24.25 -2.06
CA ASN A 106 -33.73 24.87 -3.02
C ASN A 106 -34.19 23.90 -4.11
N ALA A 107 -33.31 23.02 -4.59
CA ALA A 107 -33.68 21.98 -5.55
C ALA A 107 -34.68 20.98 -4.94
N ALA A 108 -34.47 20.58 -3.69
CA ALA A 108 -35.40 19.71 -2.98
C ALA A 108 -36.76 20.39 -2.76
N LYS A 109 -36.79 21.70 -2.44
CA LYS A 109 -38.04 22.48 -2.35
C LYS A 109 -38.78 22.53 -3.69
N LEU A 110 -38.08 22.49 -4.83
CA LEU A 110 -38.70 22.40 -6.16
C LEU A 110 -39.18 20.97 -6.50
N GLY A 111 -39.01 19.99 -5.62
CA GLY A 111 -39.42 18.61 -5.84
C GLY A 111 -38.45 17.81 -6.74
N ALA A 112 -37.21 18.27 -6.93
CA ALA A 112 -36.21 17.55 -7.69
C ALA A 112 -35.73 16.29 -6.96
N SER A 113 -35.42 15.23 -7.71
CA SER A 113 -34.88 13.97 -7.17
C SER A 113 -33.35 14.01 -6.98
N GLY A 114 -32.69 15.05 -7.50
CA GLY A 114 -31.24 15.26 -7.42
C GLY A 114 -30.85 16.62 -8.00
N ILE A 115 -29.60 17.03 -7.78
CA ILE A 115 -29.04 18.25 -8.36
C ILE A 115 -27.65 17.97 -8.96
N ILE A 116 -27.42 18.46 -10.17
CA ILE A 116 -26.12 18.50 -10.84
C ILE A 116 -25.67 19.97 -10.86
N ILE A 117 -24.57 20.25 -10.17
CA ILE A 117 -23.97 21.57 -10.11
C ILE A 117 -22.76 21.55 -11.04
N PHE A 118 -22.61 22.54 -11.92
CA PHE A 118 -21.47 22.56 -12.81
C PHE A 118 -20.64 23.83 -12.68
N GLY A 119 -19.33 23.71 -12.87
CA GLY A 119 -18.46 24.87 -12.96
C GLY A 119 -18.82 25.75 -14.14
N ASN A 120 -18.70 27.06 -14.01
CA ASN A 120 -18.69 28.01 -15.14
C ASN A 120 -17.70 29.14 -14.86
N LEU A 121 -17.32 29.91 -15.88
CA LEU A 121 -16.38 31.03 -15.73
C LEU A 121 -16.97 32.12 -14.83
N ALA A 122 -18.25 32.43 -15.00
CA ALA A 122 -18.97 33.44 -14.22
C ALA A 122 -18.90 33.21 -12.70
N SER A 123 -18.93 31.96 -12.24
CA SER A 123 -18.90 31.59 -10.82
C SER A 123 -17.60 31.93 -10.10
N ARG A 124 -16.55 32.25 -10.86
CA ARG A 124 -15.24 32.63 -10.33
C ARG A 124 -15.14 34.12 -10.02
N TYR A 125 -16.15 34.90 -10.41
CA TYR A 125 -16.25 36.32 -10.14
C TYR A 125 -17.35 36.60 -9.12
N ALA A 126 -17.08 37.50 -8.17
CA ALA A 126 -18.05 37.92 -7.17
C ALA A 126 -18.00 39.44 -6.98
N LEU A 127 -19.00 40.00 -6.30
CA LEU A 127 -18.99 41.40 -5.85
C LEU A 127 -18.64 41.48 -4.38
N ASN A 128 -17.83 42.47 -4.01
CA ASN A 128 -17.51 42.75 -2.62
C ASN A 128 -18.63 43.57 -1.96
N THR A 129 -19.68 42.87 -1.53
CA THR A 129 -20.87 43.49 -0.91
C THR A 129 -20.52 44.33 0.32
N THR A 130 -19.52 43.91 1.11
CA THR A 130 -19.08 44.67 2.30
C THR A 130 -18.46 46.02 1.96
N GLN A 131 -17.63 46.08 0.92
CA GLN A 131 -17.07 47.36 0.44
C GLN A 131 -18.14 48.23 -0.22
N MET A 132 -19.07 47.62 -0.94
CA MET A 132 -20.20 48.34 -1.54
C MET A 132 -21.11 48.97 -0.48
N GLU A 133 -21.30 48.31 0.67
CA GLU A 133 -22.03 48.85 1.83
C GLU A 133 -21.29 50.04 2.45
N ILE A 134 -19.97 49.92 2.64
CA ILE A 134 -19.13 51.01 3.16
C ILE A 134 -19.11 52.23 2.22
N ASN A 135 -19.06 51.99 0.90
CA ASN A 135 -18.98 53.03 -0.11
C ASN A 135 -20.35 53.61 -0.51
N GLY A 136 -21.47 53.04 -0.03
CA GLY A 136 -22.83 53.47 -0.38
C GLY A 136 -23.27 53.13 -1.81
N ASN A 137 -22.57 52.21 -2.49
CA ASN A 137 -22.72 51.92 -3.92
C ASN A 137 -23.53 50.63 -4.22
N MET A 138 -24.39 50.17 -3.31
CA MET A 138 -25.13 48.90 -3.46
C MET A 138 -25.90 48.75 -4.78
N ASN A 139 -26.39 49.86 -5.35
CA ASN A 139 -27.25 49.85 -6.54
C ASN A 139 -26.48 50.08 -7.86
N ALA A 140 -25.18 50.40 -7.79
CA ALA A 140 -24.35 50.68 -8.96
C ALA A 140 -22.90 50.24 -8.67
N PRO A 141 -22.61 48.92 -8.67
CA PRO A 141 -21.26 48.43 -8.48
C PRO A 141 -20.32 49.01 -9.55
N GLY A 142 -19.08 49.28 -9.15
CA GLY A 142 -17.99 49.62 -10.05
C GLY A 142 -17.11 48.41 -10.33
N MET A 143 -16.21 48.53 -11.33
CA MET A 143 -15.24 47.48 -11.65
C MET A 143 -14.26 47.20 -10.49
N ASN A 144 -14.05 48.17 -9.61
CA ASN A 144 -13.23 48.02 -8.40
C ASN A 144 -13.92 47.20 -7.29
N ASP A 145 -15.23 47.01 -7.37
CA ASP A 145 -15.99 46.19 -6.42
C ASP A 145 -16.00 44.71 -6.83
N VAL A 146 -15.42 44.37 -7.99
CA VAL A 146 -15.31 43.00 -8.49
C VAL A 146 -14.18 42.27 -7.78
N ILE A 147 -14.53 41.15 -7.17
CA ILE A 147 -13.59 40.17 -6.67
C ILE A 147 -13.22 39.26 -7.83
N TYR A 148 -11.99 39.45 -8.32
CA TYR A 148 -11.39 38.62 -9.36
C TYR A 148 -10.92 37.27 -8.80
N PRO A 149 -10.85 36.22 -9.66
CA PRO A 149 -10.33 34.91 -9.27
C PRO A 149 -8.90 34.99 -8.73
N LYS A 150 -8.48 33.99 -7.96
CA LYS A 150 -7.13 33.96 -7.36
C LYS A 150 -6.18 33.05 -8.14
N GLU A 151 -4.95 33.52 -8.33
CA GLU A 151 -3.86 32.72 -8.92
C GLU A 151 -3.59 31.46 -8.09
N PHE A 152 -3.28 30.34 -8.76
CA PHE A 152 -3.10 28.99 -8.25
C PHE A 152 -4.36 28.30 -7.69
N TYR A 153 -5.43 29.05 -7.38
CA TYR A 153 -6.71 28.49 -6.95
C TYR A 153 -7.67 28.30 -8.13
N ASP A 154 -7.89 29.35 -8.91
CA ASP A 154 -8.87 29.36 -10.01
C ASP A 154 -8.21 29.33 -11.39
N TYR A 155 -7.01 29.92 -11.51
CA TYR A 155 -6.22 29.94 -12.74
C TYR A 155 -4.72 29.82 -12.48
N ASP A 156 -3.94 29.52 -13.52
CA ASP A 156 -2.47 29.60 -13.49
C ASP A 156 -1.91 30.28 -14.74
N CYS A 157 -1.26 31.43 -14.53
CA CYS A 157 -0.62 32.20 -15.59
C CYS A 157 0.71 31.60 -16.07
N LYS A 158 1.36 30.72 -15.28
CA LYS A 158 2.62 30.04 -15.66
C LYS A 158 2.38 28.98 -16.73
N MET A 159 1.22 28.33 -16.69
CA MET A 159 0.80 27.37 -17.71
C MET A 159 0.57 28.10 -19.03
N ALA A 160 -0.42 28.99 -19.07
CA ALA A 160 -0.67 29.85 -20.21
C ALA A 160 -1.25 31.20 -19.78
N SER A 161 -0.86 32.25 -20.50
CA SER A 161 -1.40 33.60 -20.32
C SER A 161 -1.51 34.31 -21.66
N ALA A 162 -2.46 35.22 -21.76
CA ALA A 162 -2.72 36.05 -22.93
C ALA A 162 -3.14 37.46 -22.49
N GLU A 163 -2.87 38.45 -23.34
CA GLU A 163 -3.31 39.83 -23.12
C GLU A 163 -4.47 40.15 -24.09
N ILE A 164 -5.63 40.48 -23.51
CA ILE A 164 -6.89 40.70 -24.25
C ILE A 164 -7.27 42.19 -24.18
N PRO A 165 -7.60 42.83 -25.31
CA PRO A 165 -8.05 44.21 -25.33
C PRO A 165 -9.42 44.31 -24.67
N MET A 166 -9.58 45.24 -23.74
CA MET A 166 -10.87 45.46 -23.08
C MET A 166 -11.98 45.88 -24.05
N SER A 167 -11.66 46.38 -25.24
CA SER A 167 -12.65 46.72 -26.28
C SER A 167 -13.40 45.52 -26.85
N GLN A 168 -12.87 44.31 -26.69
CA GLN A 168 -13.52 43.06 -27.12
C GLN A 168 -14.31 42.38 -25.97
N LEU A 169 -14.28 42.96 -24.77
CA LEU A 169 -14.96 42.45 -23.59
C LEU A 169 -16.09 43.39 -23.17
N SER A 170 -17.16 42.84 -22.61
CA SER A 170 -18.27 43.61 -22.04
C SER A 170 -18.22 43.51 -20.52
N PHE A 171 -18.31 44.65 -19.85
CA PHE A 171 -18.52 44.75 -18.40
C PHE A 171 -19.85 45.45 -18.08
N ALA A 172 -20.81 45.40 -19.01
CA ALA A 172 -22.12 46.04 -18.86
C ALA A 172 -22.94 45.42 -17.70
N ARG A 173 -22.65 44.17 -17.33
CA ARG A 173 -23.22 43.49 -16.16
C ARG A 173 -22.08 43.06 -15.24
N LEU A 174 -22.09 43.58 -14.01
CA LEU A 174 -21.13 43.21 -12.97
C LEU A 174 -21.71 42.08 -12.09
N PRO A 175 -20.87 41.20 -11.52
CA PRO A 175 -19.41 41.21 -11.54
C PRO A 175 -18.77 40.75 -12.86
N TYR A 176 -19.55 40.08 -13.73
CA TYR A 176 -19.05 39.52 -14.98
C TYR A 176 -20.19 39.25 -15.98
N ASP A 177 -20.05 39.72 -17.23
CA ASP A 177 -21.03 39.55 -18.30
C ASP A 177 -20.78 38.25 -19.09
N TYR A 178 -21.20 37.14 -18.50
CA TYR A 178 -20.96 35.80 -19.04
C TYR A 178 -21.59 35.57 -20.43
N MET A 179 -22.72 36.21 -20.74
CA MET A 179 -23.41 36.06 -22.03
C MET A 179 -22.58 36.60 -23.19
N HIS A 180 -21.79 37.65 -22.94
CA HIS A 180 -20.91 38.24 -23.95
C HIS A 180 -19.51 37.64 -23.91
N ASN A 181 -18.94 37.46 -22.70
CA ASN A 181 -17.52 37.15 -22.55
C ASN A 181 -17.20 35.65 -22.67
N ASP A 182 -18.05 34.74 -22.18
CA ASP A 182 -17.75 33.30 -22.16
C ASP A 182 -17.46 32.70 -23.56
N PRO A 183 -18.20 33.06 -24.63
CA PRO A 183 -17.91 32.59 -25.98
C PRO A 183 -16.51 32.98 -26.50
N PHE A 184 -15.96 34.09 -26.01
CA PHE A 184 -14.63 34.59 -26.41
C PHE A 184 -13.50 34.05 -25.54
N LEU A 185 -13.81 33.40 -24.42
CA LEU A 185 -12.84 32.91 -23.43
C LEU A 185 -12.82 31.38 -23.30
N THR A 186 -13.63 30.68 -24.09
CA THR A 186 -13.79 29.23 -24.08
C THR A 186 -13.51 28.64 -25.46
N GLY A 187 -12.89 27.46 -25.49
CA GLY A 187 -12.67 26.70 -26.72
C GLY A 187 -11.30 26.95 -27.34
N THR A 188 -11.10 26.47 -28.56
CA THR A 188 -9.82 26.61 -29.29
C THR A 188 -9.73 27.92 -30.07
N ALA A 189 -8.54 28.24 -30.59
CA ALA A 189 -8.35 29.40 -31.46
C ALA A 189 -9.32 29.41 -32.66
N ALA A 190 -9.64 28.24 -33.22
CA ALA A 190 -10.56 28.09 -34.35
C ALA A 190 -12.03 28.38 -33.99
N GLN A 191 -12.38 28.22 -32.71
CA GLN A 191 -13.72 28.48 -32.18
C GLN A 191 -13.91 29.94 -31.75
N GLY A 192 -12.89 30.79 -31.92
CA GLY A 192 -12.95 32.21 -31.59
C GLY A 192 -12.48 32.57 -30.19
N ASN A 193 -11.81 31.66 -29.48
CA ASN A 193 -11.20 31.97 -28.17
C ASN A 193 -10.06 32.99 -28.34
N LEU A 194 -10.22 34.17 -27.74
CA LEU A 194 -9.26 35.27 -27.81
C LEU A 194 -7.91 34.94 -27.15
N CYS A 195 -7.92 34.10 -26.10
CA CYS A 195 -6.71 33.66 -25.41
C CYS A 195 -5.85 32.75 -26.29
N ALA A 196 -6.51 31.85 -27.01
CA ALA A 196 -5.88 30.92 -27.93
C ALA A 196 -5.47 31.57 -29.26
N ALA A 197 -6.32 32.46 -29.80
CA ALA A 197 -6.06 33.13 -31.07
C ALA A 197 -4.84 34.07 -31.03
N LYS A 198 -4.53 34.65 -29.86
CA LYS A 198 -3.42 35.61 -29.70
C LYS A 198 -2.10 34.97 -29.30
N THR A 199 -2.11 33.74 -28.81
CA THR A 199 -0.91 33.05 -28.33
C THR A 199 -0.91 31.63 -28.83
N SER A 200 -0.04 31.33 -29.80
CA SER A 200 0.01 30.03 -30.48
C SER A 200 0.26 28.83 -29.56
N ALA A 201 0.79 29.05 -28.36
CA ALA A 201 1.05 28.00 -27.37
C ALA A 201 -0.02 27.90 -26.28
N PHE A 202 -1.08 28.70 -26.31
CA PHE A 202 -2.10 28.70 -25.26
C PHE A 202 -2.91 27.40 -25.26
N ASP A 203 -3.34 26.94 -26.43
CA ASP A 203 -4.10 25.68 -26.56
C ASP A 203 -3.27 24.44 -26.17
N GLU A 204 -1.96 24.44 -26.44
CA GLU A 204 -1.09 23.31 -26.07
C GLU A 204 -0.78 23.27 -24.57
N LYS A 205 -0.72 24.42 -23.90
CA LYS A 205 -0.33 24.54 -22.49
C LYS A 205 -1.50 24.68 -21.53
N CYS A 206 -2.72 24.92 -22.02
CA CYS A 206 -3.90 25.07 -21.19
C CYS A 206 -4.87 23.90 -21.41
N PRO A 207 -4.86 22.87 -20.55
CA PRO A 207 -5.67 21.66 -20.75
C PRO A 207 -7.17 21.93 -20.83
N SER A 208 -7.65 22.97 -20.14
CA SER A 208 -9.07 23.33 -20.09
C SER A 208 -9.57 24.08 -21.32
N HIS A 209 -8.67 24.55 -22.19
CA HIS A 209 -8.98 25.47 -23.31
C HIS A 209 -9.85 26.67 -22.90
N ARG A 210 -9.70 27.12 -21.65
CA ARG A 210 -10.51 28.19 -21.04
C ARG A 210 -9.60 29.17 -20.34
N CYS A 211 -9.97 30.44 -20.38
CA CYS A 211 -9.21 31.48 -19.69
C CYS A 211 -10.08 32.33 -18.77
N LEU A 212 -9.48 32.75 -17.66
CA LEU A 212 -10.06 33.67 -16.70
C LEU A 212 -9.33 35.01 -16.75
N LEU A 213 -10.11 36.09 -16.77
CA LEU A 213 -9.65 37.45 -16.60
C LEU A 213 -9.17 37.67 -15.15
N THR A 214 -7.96 38.21 -14.98
CA THR A 214 -7.34 38.37 -13.64
C THR A 214 -7.63 39.73 -12.99
N GLY A 215 -8.15 40.69 -13.74
CA GLY A 215 -8.34 42.08 -13.30
C GLY A 215 -7.06 42.92 -13.33
N ASP A 216 -5.93 42.35 -13.76
CA ASP A 216 -4.67 43.07 -13.97
C ASP A 216 -4.71 43.78 -15.33
N ILE A 217 -4.81 45.11 -15.31
CA ILE A 217 -4.94 45.96 -16.48
C ILE A 217 -3.62 46.69 -16.68
N ARG A 218 -3.01 46.54 -17.86
CA ARG A 218 -1.83 47.33 -18.25
C ARG A 218 -2.26 48.66 -18.86
N ASP A 219 -1.89 49.76 -18.21
CA ASP A 219 -2.31 51.13 -18.51
C ASP A 219 -1.94 51.62 -19.91
N ASP A 220 -0.84 51.12 -20.50
CA ASP A 220 -0.32 51.63 -21.77
C ASP A 220 -1.23 51.33 -22.98
N ASN A 221 -2.08 50.29 -22.92
CA ASN A 221 -2.90 49.83 -24.05
C ASN A 221 -4.32 49.33 -23.69
N GLN A 222 -4.80 49.52 -22.45
CA GLN A 222 -6.08 48.97 -21.97
C GLN A 222 -6.21 47.46 -22.22
N MET A 223 -5.12 46.73 -22.00
CA MET A 223 -5.07 45.27 -22.14
C MET A 223 -5.26 44.63 -20.78
N MET A 224 -6.20 43.70 -20.70
CA MET A 224 -6.44 42.90 -19.51
C MET A 224 -5.72 41.55 -19.65
N LYS A 225 -5.04 41.14 -18.59
CA LYS A 225 -4.40 39.84 -18.53
C LYS A 225 -5.44 38.74 -18.29
N ALA A 226 -5.34 37.68 -19.09
CA ALA A 226 -6.12 36.46 -18.94
C ALA A 226 -5.19 35.26 -18.81
N CYS A 227 -5.55 34.31 -17.97
CA CYS A 227 -4.71 33.14 -17.66
C CYS A 227 -5.51 31.84 -17.75
N CYS A 228 -4.80 30.72 -17.93
CA CYS A 228 -5.41 29.41 -18.06
C CYS A 228 -6.25 29.07 -16.84
N ALA A 229 -7.53 28.76 -17.04
CA ALA A 229 -8.46 28.40 -15.98
C ALA A 229 -8.29 26.93 -15.58
N TRP A 230 -8.38 26.63 -14.28
CA TRP A 230 -8.43 25.24 -13.82
C TRP A 230 -9.82 24.67 -13.99
N ASP A 231 -9.92 23.55 -14.72
CA ASP A 231 -11.16 22.80 -14.89
C ASP A 231 -11.06 21.44 -14.19
N LEU A 232 -11.26 21.46 -12.86
CA LEU A 232 -11.13 20.30 -12.00
C LEU A 232 -12.42 20.03 -11.24
N HIS A 233 -12.59 18.79 -10.81
CA HIS A 233 -13.64 18.43 -9.88
C HIS A 233 -13.42 19.14 -8.54
N VAL A 234 -14.52 19.50 -7.88
CA VAL A 234 -14.48 20.22 -6.61
C VAL A 234 -15.20 19.43 -5.53
N TRP A 235 -14.71 19.53 -4.31
CA TRP A 235 -15.37 19.02 -3.11
C TRP A 235 -16.63 19.84 -2.81
N LEU A 236 -17.77 19.17 -2.76
CA LEU A 236 -19.00 19.79 -2.26
C LEU A 236 -18.93 19.80 -0.72
N TYR A 237 -18.72 20.98 -0.15
CA TYR A 237 -18.63 21.18 1.29
C TYR A 237 -19.96 21.64 1.90
N LYS A 238 -20.19 21.25 3.15
CA LYS A 238 -21.31 21.71 3.98
C LYS A 238 -21.08 23.17 4.41
N ASP A 239 -22.15 23.95 4.50
CA ASP A 239 -22.14 25.31 5.04
C ASP A 239 -22.45 25.28 6.53
N ASP A 240 -21.47 25.66 7.36
CA ASP A 240 -21.61 25.65 8.82
C ASP A 240 -22.63 26.70 9.33
N ASN A 241 -23.01 27.67 8.50
CA ASN A 241 -24.01 28.68 8.86
C ASN A 241 -25.46 28.18 8.68
N ILE A 242 -25.68 27.07 7.98
CA ILE A 242 -27.01 26.48 7.78
C ILE A 242 -27.31 25.52 8.93
N THR A 243 -28.39 25.80 9.67
CA THR A 243 -28.81 24.98 10.82
C THR A 243 -29.15 23.56 10.38
N SER A 244 -28.64 22.57 11.10
CA SER A 244 -28.80 21.15 10.76
C SER A 244 -30.26 20.66 10.75
N ASP A 245 -31.19 21.39 11.38
CA ASP A 245 -32.63 21.07 11.36
C ASP A 245 -33.25 21.22 9.95
N VAL A 246 -32.73 22.15 9.14
CA VAL A 246 -33.20 22.36 7.76
C VAL A 246 -32.72 21.24 6.84
N THR A 247 -31.56 20.66 7.13
CA THR A 247 -30.91 19.64 6.28
C THR A 247 -31.18 18.21 6.72
N ALA A 248 -31.74 18.00 7.92
CA ALA A 248 -32.12 16.68 8.44
C ALA A 248 -33.11 15.91 7.52
N ASN A 249 -33.97 16.62 6.79
CA ASN A 249 -34.95 16.02 5.86
C ASN A 249 -34.50 16.05 4.39
N LEU A 250 -33.26 16.50 4.11
CA LEU A 250 -32.75 16.58 2.75
C LEU A 250 -32.24 15.20 2.31
N ALA A 251 -32.93 14.58 1.35
CA ALA A 251 -32.60 13.24 0.85
C ALA A 251 -32.13 13.22 -0.62
N ILE A 252 -31.89 14.40 -1.22
CA ILE A 252 -31.44 14.48 -2.61
C ILE A 252 -29.92 14.42 -2.70
N PRO A 253 -29.35 13.71 -3.70
CA PRO A 253 -27.93 13.72 -3.92
C PRO A 253 -27.49 14.94 -4.73
N ALA A 254 -26.33 15.48 -4.41
CA ALA A 254 -25.70 16.60 -5.11
C ALA A 254 -24.45 16.13 -5.84
N PHE A 255 -24.36 16.43 -7.13
CA PHE A 255 -23.24 16.09 -7.99
C PHE A 255 -22.54 17.36 -8.48
N TYR A 256 -21.23 17.29 -8.70
CA TYR A 256 -20.46 18.33 -9.34
C TYR A 256 -19.71 17.81 -10.56
N ILE A 257 -19.88 18.49 -11.70
CA ILE A 257 -19.17 18.23 -12.96
C ILE A 257 -18.33 19.43 -13.39
N THR A 258 -17.31 19.19 -14.22
CA THR A 258 -16.42 20.24 -14.73
C THR A 258 -17.11 21.15 -15.76
N MET A 259 -16.45 22.25 -16.14
CA MET A 259 -16.95 23.18 -17.17
C MET A 259 -17.04 22.50 -18.54
N GLU A 260 -16.05 21.67 -18.89
CA GLU A 260 -16.03 20.87 -20.12
C GLU A 260 -17.18 19.87 -20.17
N GLU A 261 -17.31 19.02 -19.15
CA GLU A 261 -18.38 18.03 -19.05
C GLU A 261 -19.78 18.66 -19.11
N ALA A 262 -19.93 19.84 -18.50
CA ALA A 262 -21.18 20.59 -18.53
C ALA A 262 -21.54 21.12 -19.91
N ASN A 263 -20.56 21.61 -20.69
CA ASN A 263 -20.80 22.03 -22.06
C ASN A 263 -21.32 20.86 -22.90
N ASP A 264 -20.74 19.67 -22.74
CA ASP A 264 -21.18 18.47 -23.45
C ASP A 264 -22.62 18.07 -23.07
N LEU A 265 -22.94 18.12 -21.78
CA LEU A 265 -24.28 17.83 -21.28
C LEU A 265 -25.31 18.85 -21.80
N LEU A 266 -25.02 20.15 -21.68
CA LEU A 266 -25.92 21.22 -22.10
C LEU A 266 -26.16 21.24 -23.61
N ASN A 267 -25.12 21.02 -24.42
CA ASN A 267 -25.24 20.91 -25.87
C ASN A 267 -26.15 19.73 -26.27
N LYS A 268 -26.06 18.60 -25.57
CA LYS A 268 -26.94 17.45 -25.80
C LYS A 268 -28.38 17.72 -25.37
N MET A 269 -28.58 18.38 -24.24
CA MET A 269 -29.92 18.77 -23.76
C MET A 269 -30.63 19.74 -24.71
N GLN A 270 -29.89 20.59 -25.43
CA GLN A 270 -30.46 21.51 -26.41
C GLN A 270 -30.88 20.82 -27.72
N MET A 271 -30.14 19.79 -28.14
CA MET A 271 -30.37 19.14 -29.43
C MET A 271 -31.26 17.89 -29.36
N HIS A 272 -31.28 17.18 -28.22
CA HIS A 272 -31.99 15.90 -28.07
C HIS A 272 -32.72 15.82 -26.73
N GLN A 273 -33.70 14.92 -26.63
CA GLN A 273 -34.27 14.55 -25.35
C GLN A 273 -33.32 13.57 -24.64
N VAL A 274 -32.85 13.96 -23.46
CA VAL A 274 -31.80 13.25 -22.72
C VAL A 274 -32.36 12.70 -21.41
N THR A 275 -31.85 11.53 -21.02
CA THR A 275 -32.04 10.94 -19.70
C THR A 275 -30.67 10.78 -19.03
N VAL A 276 -30.62 11.02 -17.73
CA VAL A 276 -29.39 10.93 -16.95
C VAL A 276 -29.56 9.96 -15.79
N THR A 277 -28.57 9.09 -15.61
CA THR A 277 -28.52 8.16 -14.49
C THR A 277 -27.33 8.56 -13.62
N LEU A 278 -27.63 8.99 -12.40
CA LEU A 278 -26.64 9.36 -11.40
C LEU A 278 -26.24 8.12 -10.61
N TYR A 279 -24.95 7.83 -10.45
CA TYR A 279 -24.51 6.74 -9.59
C TYR A 279 -23.16 7.01 -8.94
N ARG A 280 -22.98 6.39 -7.77
CA ARG A 280 -21.69 6.34 -7.09
C ARG A 280 -20.79 5.35 -7.83
N ARG A 281 -19.53 5.73 -8.08
CA ARG A 281 -18.55 4.78 -8.66
C ARG A 281 -18.35 3.63 -7.69
N TYR A 282 -18.33 2.41 -8.22
CA TYR A 282 -18.15 1.22 -7.41
C TYR A 282 -16.84 1.33 -6.63
N TYR A 283 -16.96 1.34 -5.30
CA TYR A 283 -15.86 1.29 -4.38
C TYR A 283 -15.94 -0.07 -3.66
N PRO A 284 -15.02 -1.01 -3.93
CA PRO A 284 -15.12 -2.35 -3.37
C PRO A 284 -15.07 -2.30 -1.84
N ALA A 285 -16.07 -2.91 -1.20
CA ALA A 285 -16.10 -2.99 0.27
C ALA A 285 -14.94 -3.81 0.84
N TYR A 286 -14.39 -4.72 0.04
CA TYR A 286 -13.25 -5.57 0.35
C TYR A 286 -12.17 -5.43 -0.73
N ASN A 287 -10.94 -5.17 -0.30
CA ASN A 287 -9.79 -5.14 -1.20
C ASN A 287 -9.32 -6.57 -1.48
N ILE A 288 -9.56 -7.07 -2.71
CA ILE A 288 -9.10 -8.40 -3.13
C ILE A 288 -7.57 -8.50 -2.97
N SER A 289 -6.84 -7.43 -3.26
CA SER A 289 -5.39 -7.35 -3.08
C SER A 289 -4.96 -7.63 -1.63
N SER A 290 -5.76 -7.26 -0.63
CA SER A 290 -5.46 -7.54 0.79
C SER A 290 -5.66 -9.03 1.14
N ILE A 291 -6.55 -9.73 0.43
CA ILE A 291 -6.72 -11.19 0.56
C ILE A 291 -5.56 -11.91 -0.15
N LEU A 292 -5.18 -11.45 -1.33
CA LEU A 292 -4.06 -12.01 -2.09
C LEU A 292 -2.74 -11.88 -1.33
N ILE A 293 -2.47 -10.71 -0.75
CA ILE A 293 -1.23 -10.48 0.01
C ILE A 293 -1.21 -11.28 1.32
N TRP A 294 -2.37 -11.46 1.96
CA TRP A 294 -2.52 -12.35 3.11
C TRP A 294 -2.19 -13.81 2.74
N ALA A 295 -2.77 -14.31 1.66
CA ALA A 295 -2.50 -15.65 1.17
C ALA A 295 -1.02 -15.83 0.79
N LEU A 296 -0.42 -14.86 0.12
CA LEU A 296 1.01 -14.85 -0.22
C LEU A 296 1.88 -14.89 1.04
N GLY A 297 1.62 -14.04 2.04
CA GLY A 297 2.37 -14.01 3.28
C GLY A 297 2.29 -15.33 4.06
N VAL A 298 1.10 -15.94 4.16
CA VAL A 298 0.91 -17.26 4.78
C VAL A 298 1.66 -18.35 4.00
N PHE A 299 1.56 -18.33 2.66
CA PHE A 299 2.24 -19.29 1.81
C PHE A 299 3.76 -19.21 1.97
N VAL A 300 4.34 -18.00 1.90
CA VAL A 300 5.79 -17.79 2.04
C VAL A 300 6.26 -18.20 3.44
N ALA A 301 5.56 -17.79 4.51
CA ALA A 301 5.92 -18.18 5.88
C ALA A 301 5.91 -19.70 6.07
N ALA A 302 4.87 -20.38 5.56
CA ALA A 302 4.75 -21.83 5.65
C ALA A 302 5.80 -22.56 4.80
N LEU A 303 6.03 -22.11 3.56
CA LEU A 303 7.02 -22.68 2.66
C LEU A 303 8.45 -22.53 3.21
N ALA A 304 8.81 -21.34 3.66
CA ALA A 304 10.11 -21.05 4.25
C ALA A 304 10.37 -21.90 5.50
N SER A 305 9.38 -21.94 6.41
CA SER A 305 9.46 -22.74 7.64
C SER A 305 9.54 -24.23 7.34
N TRP A 306 8.81 -24.70 6.33
CA TRP A 306 8.90 -26.07 5.85
C TRP A 306 10.31 -26.35 5.31
N MET A 307 10.81 -25.54 4.38
CA MET A 307 12.14 -25.70 3.80
C MET A 307 13.26 -25.71 4.85
N SER A 308 13.16 -24.88 5.89
CA SER A 308 14.10 -24.89 7.04
C SER A 308 14.26 -26.26 7.72
N ALA A 309 13.25 -27.14 7.61
CA ALA A 309 13.29 -28.51 8.15
C ALA A 309 13.59 -29.58 7.09
N SER A 310 14.12 -29.24 5.91
CA SER A 310 14.38 -30.21 4.83
C SER A 310 15.49 -31.19 5.17
N GLU A 311 16.53 -30.77 5.88
CA GLU A 311 17.69 -31.62 6.23
C GLU A 311 17.24 -32.82 7.08
N TYR A 312 16.53 -32.57 8.17
CA TYR A 312 15.96 -33.61 9.04
C TYR A 312 15.07 -34.61 8.28
N ARG A 313 14.31 -34.13 7.28
CA ARG A 313 13.38 -34.98 6.51
C ARG A 313 14.07 -35.80 5.42
N SER A 314 15.13 -35.26 4.82
CA SER A 314 15.93 -35.99 3.85
C SER A 314 16.68 -37.15 4.52
N SER A 315 17.20 -36.92 5.73
CA SER A 315 17.87 -37.96 6.52
C SER A 315 16.92 -39.08 6.98
N ASP A 316 15.66 -38.77 7.31
CA ASP A 316 14.64 -39.77 7.64
C ASP A 316 14.31 -40.71 6.46
N LYS A 317 14.22 -40.16 5.25
CA LYS A 317 13.99 -40.95 4.03
C LYS A 317 15.17 -41.85 3.68
N GLY A 318 16.39 -41.32 3.74
CA GLY A 318 17.59 -42.11 3.48
C GLY A 318 17.77 -43.26 4.47
N HIS A 319 17.31 -43.10 5.71
CA HIS A 319 17.35 -44.17 6.71
C HIS A 319 16.28 -45.24 6.47
N SER A 320 15.07 -44.84 6.06
CA SER A 320 13.98 -45.78 5.76
C SER A 320 14.28 -46.67 4.56
N GLU A 321 14.99 -46.15 3.53
CA GLU A 321 15.38 -46.92 2.34
C GLU A 321 16.52 -47.92 2.62
N GLN A 322 17.40 -47.66 3.60
CA GLN A 322 18.45 -48.62 4.01
C GLN A 322 17.94 -49.76 4.90
N GLY A 323 16.78 -49.59 5.55
CA GLY A 323 16.19 -50.61 6.43
C GLY A 323 15.44 -51.73 5.71
N GLU A 324 15.17 -51.62 4.41
CA GLU A 324 14.40 -52.62 3.65
C GLU A 324 15.26 -53.63 2.85
N GLU A 325 16.58 -53.45 2.77
CA GLU A 325 17.52 -54.41 2.13
C GLU A 325 18.43 -55.09 3.17
N MET A 326 17.90 -56.01 3.99
CA MET A 326 18.77 -56.92 4.76
C MET A 326 18.12 -58.31 4.96
N GLU A 327 18.30 -59.19 3.98
CA GLU A 327 18.20 -60.65 4.13
C GLU A 327 19.47 -61.20 4.82
N PRO A 328 19.41 -62.29 5.62
CA PRO A 328 20.54 -62.74 6.41
C PRO A 328 21.43 -63.71 5.61
N MET A 329 22.69 -63.37 5.35
CA MET A 329 23.66 -64.38 4.93
C MET A 329 25.09 -64.15 5.46
N ASP A 330 25.49 -65.13 6.26
CA ASP A 330 26.80 -65.56 6.79
C ASP A 330 28.06 -64.69 6.71
N ARG A 331 28.64 -64.51 7.90
CA ARG A 331 30.05 -64.16 8.13
C ARG A 331 30.96 -65.30 7.66
N ARG A 332 31.70 -65.10 6.57
CA ARG A 332 33.09 -65.57 6.35
C ARG A 332 33.54 -65.15 4.95
N PHE A 333 34.37 -64.11 4.84
CA PHE A 333 35.68 -64.15 4.17
C PHE A 333 36.33 -62.76 4.25
N SER A 334 37.61 -62.75 4.61
CA SER A 334 38.48 -61.58 4.60
C SER A 334 39.12 -61.45 3.21
N SER A 335 39.09 -60.28 2.59
CA SER A 335 40.21 -59.78 1.77
C SER A 335 39.98 -58.35 1.31
N ASN A 336 40.91 -57.48 1.70
CA ASN A 336 41.35 -56.23 1.08
C ASN A 336 40.59 -55.77 -0.18
N HIS A 337 39.82 -54.69 -0.01
CA HIS A 337 39.64 -53.66 -1.03
C HIS A 337 39.55 -52.31 -0.32
N GLU A 338 40.64 -51.55 -0.37
CA GLU A 338 40.55 -50.09 -0.33
C GLU A 338 39.72 -49.67 -1.54
N SER A 339 38.45 -49.36 -1.30
CA SER A 339 37.61 -48.63 -2.24
C SER A 339 37.43 -47.23 -1.68
N GLU A 340 37.91 -46.26 -2.46
CA GLU A 340 37.58 -44.85 -2.33
C GLU A 340 36.08 -44.69 -2.06
N ARG A 341 35.77 -44.23 -0.85
CA ARG A 341 34.42 -43.83 -0.47
C ARG A 341 34.11 -42.57 -1.28
N SER A 342 33.47 -42.75 -2.42
CA SER A 342 32.84 -41.69 -3.18
C SER A 342 31.80 -41.01 -2.28
N SER A 343 32.21 -39.86 -1.76
CA SER A 343 31.34 -38.88 -1.12
C SER A 343 30.14 -38.60 -2.03
N PRO A 344 28.90 -38.49 -1.49
CA PRO A 344 27.76 -37.99 -2.25
C PRO A 344 28.11 -36.58 -2.77
N PRO A 345 27.52 -36.13 -3.88
CA PRO A 345 27.93 -34.91 -4.54
C PRO A 345 27.80 -33.76 -3.54
N THR A 346 28.97 -33.17 -3.25
CA THR A 346 29.22 -31.88 -2.58
C THR A 346 27.95 -31.18 -2.15
N SER A 347 27.59 -31.44 -0.88
CA SER A 347 26.71 -30.61 -0.09
C SER A 347 27.08 -29.15 -0.28
N PHE A 348 26.06 -28.32 -0.47
CA PHE A 348 26.14 -26.92 -0.11
C PHE A 348 26.91 -26.82 1.21
N ARG A 349 28.00 -26.05 1.15
CA ARG A 349 28.78 -25.55 2.27
C ARG A 349 27.91 -25.49 3.52
N SER A 350 28.38 -26.14 4.59
CA SER A 350 27.98 -25.86 5.96
C SER A 350 28.06 -24.35 6.17
N GLU A 351 26.96 -23.64 5.91
CA GLU A 351 26.78 -22.33 6.48
C GLU A 351 26.72 -22.57 7.98
N GLU A 352 27.60 -21.90 8.72
CA GLU A 352 27.47 -21.78 10.17
C GLU A 352 26.05 -21.31 10.44
N SER A 353 25.18 -22.24 10.85
CA SER A 353 23.81 -21.88 11.17
C SER A 353 23.87 -20.99 12.39
N LEU A 354 23.57 -19.70 12.21
CA LEU A 354 23.67 -18.73 13.28
C LEU A 354 22.56 -19.03 14.30
N GLU A 355 22.99 -19.54 15.45
CA GLU A 355 22.11 -19.83 16.57
C GLU A 355 21.75 -18.52 17.26
N LEU A 356 20.46 -18.21 17.34
CA LEU A 356 20.03 -17.01 18.05
C LEU A 356 20.13 -17.22 19.56
N GLU A 357 20.93 -16.38 20.20
CA GLU A 357 20.95 -16.19 21.65
C GLU A 357 20.11 -14.96 22.07
N ALA A 358 19.73 -14.87 23.35
CA ALA A 358 19.02 -13.71 23.91
C ALA A 358 19.74 -12.37 23.66
N GLY A 359 21.08 -12.35 23.61
CA GLY A 359 21.86 -11.15 23.27
C GLY A 359 21.55 -10.62 21.85
N HIS A 360 21.30 -11.51 20.89
CA HIS A 360 20.95 -11.15 19.52
C HIS A 360 19.59 -10.44 19.44
N ALA A 361 18.64 -10.77 20.32
CA ALA A 361 17.35 -10.10 20.38
C ALA A 361 17.47 -8.63 20.84
N CYS A 362 18.32 -8.36 21.83
CA CYS A 362 18.62 -6.99 22.26
C CYS A 362 19.37 -6.21 21.16
N GLY A 363 20.35 -6.85 20.52
CA GLY A 363 21.06 -6.29 19.38
C GLY A 363 20.12 -5.92 18.24
N PHE A 364 19.20 -6.82 17.88
CA PHE A 364 18.18 -6.59 16.85
C PHE A 364 17.38 -5.31 17.10
N ILE A 365 16.89 -5.09 18.33
CA ILE A 365 16.11 -3.89 18.66
C ILE A 365 16.95 -2.63 18.58
N LEU A 366 18.18 -2.66 19.09
CA LEU A 366 19.06 -1.49 19.08
C LEU A 366 19.45 -1.11 17.64
N PHE A 367 19.90 -2.07 16.84
CA PHE A 367 20.29 -1.81 15.44
C PHE A 367 19.09 -1.44 14.57
N SER A 368 17.95 -2.11 14.74
CA SER A 368 16.72 -1.79 14.00
C SER A 368 16.22 -0.39 14.35
N SER A 369 16.20 -0.02 15.64
CA SER A 369 15.81 1.32 16.09
C SER A 369 16.76 2.39 15.56
N ALA A 370 18.08 2.17 15.64
CA ALA A 370 19.07 3.09 15.13
C ALA A 370 18.93 3.26 13.60
N GLY A 371 18.78 2.16 12.87
CA GLY A 371 18.57 2.17 11.41
C GLY A 371 17.30 2.94 11.03
N LEU A 372 16.18 2.69 11.70
CA LEU A 372 14.91 3.35 11.43
C LEU A 372 14.99 4.87 11.71
N LEU A 373 15.64 5.28 12.81
CA LEU A 373 15.88 6.69 13.11
C LEU A 373 16.80 7.36 12.09
N VAL A 374 17.85 6.66 11.63
CA VAL A 374 18.73 7.18 10.57
C VAL A 374 17.94 7.39 9.27
N LEU A 375 17.09 6.43 8.88
CA LEU A 375 16.23 6.57 7.71
C LEU A 375 15.25 7.74 7.84
N PHE A 376 14.69 7.95 9.03
CA PHE A 376 13.78 9.05 9.30
C PHE A 376 14.44 10.43 9.21
N PHE A 377 15.61 10.61 9.85
CA PHE A 377 16.28 11.91 9.88
C PHE A 377 17.07 12.23 8.60
N PHE A 378 17.75 11.23 8.00
CA PHE A 378 18.63 11.45 6.85
C PHE A 378 17.97 11.15 5.49
N LYS A 379 16.78 10.52 5.46
CA LYS A 379 16.01 10.24 4.25
C LYS A 379 16.81 9.52 3.14
N ILE A 380 17.70 8.60 3.52
CA ILE A 380 18.59 7.85 2.61
C ILE A 380 17.91 6.64 1.94
N TYR A 381 16.65 6.77 1.52
CA TYR A 381 15.84 5.66 0.98
C TYR A 381 16.44 5.03 -0.28
N ASN A 382 17.12 5.82 -1.11
CA ASN A 382 17.82 5.35 -2.30
C ASN A 382 18.92 4.33 -1.99
N VAL A 383 19.60 4.47 -0.85
CA VAL A 383 20.62 3.52 -0.40
C VAL A 383 19.96 2.18 -0.02
N VAL A 384 18.78 2.23 0.60
CA VAL A 384 18.00 1.03 0.93
C VAL A 384 17.56 0.30 -0.34
N LYS A 385 17.08 1.01 -1.38
CA LYS A 385 16.75 0.42 -2.69
C LYS A 385 17.94 -0.33 -3.28
N LEU A 386 19.14 0.24 -3.23
CA LEU A 386 20.36 -0.39 -3.74
C LEU A 386 20.75 -1.65 -2.95
N PHE A 387 20.77 -1.57 -1.62
CA PHE A 387 21.10 -2.74 -0.77
C PHE A 387 20.08 -3.87 -0.92
N TYR A 388 18.79 -3.53 -1.05
CA TYR A 388 17.75 -4.51 -1.30
C TYR A 388 17.98 -5.23 -2.64
N ALA A 389 18.25 -4.49 -3.71
CA ALA A 389 18.52 -5.06 -5.03
C ALA A 389 19.70 -6.04 -4.98
N PHE A 390 20.81 -5.64 -4.35
CA PHE A 390 22.00 -6.47 -4.22
C PHE A 390 21.74 -7.73 -3.36
N GLY A 391 21.23 -7.55 -2.14
CA GLY A 391 21.00 -8.65 -1.19
C GLY A 391 20.00 -9.67 -1.70
N CYS A 392 18.86 -9.23 -2.24
CA CYS A 392 17.83 -10.14 -2.71
C CYS A 392 18.18 -10.80 -4.06
N SER A 393 19.07 -10.21 -4.87
CA SER A 393 19.64 -10.88 -6.05
C SER A 393 20.50 -12.09 -5.64
N GLY A 394 21.21 -12.00 -4.51
CA GLY A 394 21.89 -13.16 -3.93
C GLY A 394 20.91 -14.26 -3.48
N ALA A 395 19.81 -13.87 -2.82
CA ALA A 395 18.79 -14.81 -2.36
C ALA A 395 18.08 -15.53 -3.53
N ILE A 396 17.68 -14.81 -4.58
CA ILE A 396 17.01 -15.41 -5.75
C ILE A 396 17.96 -16.33 -6.52
N PHE A 397 19.25 -16.02 -6.56
CA PHE A 397 20.29 -16.91 -7.10
C PHE A 397 20.28 -18.26 -6.38
N GLN A 398 20.38 -18.26 -5.05
CA GLN A 398 20.50 -19.49 -4.26
C GLN A 398 19.20 -20.32 -4.29
N ILE A 399 18.04 -19.68 -4.15
CA ILE A 399 16.76 -20.37 -3.99
C ILE A 399 16.14 -20.82 -5.32
N ILE A 400 16.25 -20.01 -6.38
CA ILE A 400 15.57 -20.28 -7.66
C ILE A 400 16.56 -20.65 -8.75
N PHE A 401 17.47 -19.75 -9.12
CA PHE A 401 18.23 -19.90 -10.36
C PHE A 401 19.24 -21.04 -10.30
N TYR A 402 20.02 -21.16 -9.23
CA TYR A 402 21.01 -22.24 -9.10
C TYR A 402 20.39 -23.64 -9.20
N PRO A 403 19.38 -24.03 -8.40
CA PRO A 403 18.78 -25.37 -8.51
C PRO A 403 18.07 -25.60 -9.85
N LEU A 404 17.49 -24.55 -10.46
CA LEU A 404 16.82 -24.64 -11.75
C LEU A 404 17.81 -24.89 -12.88
N PHE A 405 18.91 -24.12 -12.94
CA PHE A 405 19.95 -24.31 -13.94
C PHE A 405 20.73 -25.60 -13.74
N HIS A 406 20.96 -26.04 -12.49
CA HIS A 406 21.59 -27.33 -12.19
C HIS A 406 20.73 -28.52 -12.65
N ARG A 407 19.40 -28.47 -12.43
CA ARG A 407 18.49 -29.49 -12.96
C ARG A 407 18.40 -29.45 -14.49
N ALA A 408 18.41 -28.27 -15.08
CA ALA A 408 18.37 -28.10 -16.53
C ALA A 408 19.64 -28.63 -17.21
N SER A 409 20.83 -28.33 -16.68
CA SER A 409 22.10 -28.81 -17.23
C SER A 409 22.18 -30.35 -17.17
N PHE A 410 21.71 -30.96 -16.07
CA PHE A 410 21.63 -32.41 -15.94
C PHE A 410 20.70 -33.04 -16.99
N LYS A 411 19.52 -32.42 -17.25
CA LYS A 411 18.54 -32.93 -18.23
C LYS A 411 19.02 -32.79 -19.68
N VAL A 412 19.80 -31.75 -19.99
CA VAL A 412 20.37 -31.51 -21.32
C VAL A 412 21.66 -32.30 -21.55
N GLY A 413 22.16 -33.03 -20.56
CA GLY A 413 23.42 -33.80 -20.65
C GLY A 413 24.67 -32.92 -20.66
N PHE A 414 24.53 -31.64 -20.26
CA PHE A 414 25.65 -30.73 -20.15
C PHE A 414 26.40 -31.05 -18.86
N ARG A 415 27.60 -31.64 -18.98
CA ARG A 415 28.47 -31.92 -17.82
C ARG A 415 28.88 -30.60 -17.19
N ASP A 416 28.49 -30.38 -15.94
CA ASP A 416 28.91 -29.21 -15.18
C ASP A 416 30.45 -29.22 -15.09
N ARG A 417 31.08 -28.26 -15.75
CA ARG A 417 32.54 -28.17 -15.82
C ARG A 417 32.98 -27.20 -14.73
N ILE A 418 33.80 -27.69 -13.81
CA ILE A 418 34.45 -26.85 -12.81
C ILE A 418 35.33 -25.85 -13.57
N LEU A 419 35.05 -24.55 -13.41
CA LEU A 419 35.68 -23.49 -14.20
C LEU A 419 37.00 -23.06 -13.55
N PHE A 420 36.99 -22.84 -12.23
CA PHE A 420 38.16 -22.44 -11.44
C PHE A 420 38.08 -23.02 -10.02
N THR A 421 39.24 -23.45 -9.50
CA THR A 421 39.44 -23.78 -8.08
C THR A 421 40.36 -22.70 -7.49
N THR A 422 39.79 -21.78 -6.71
CA THR A 422 40.56 -20.69 -6.10
C THR A 422 40.93 -21.03 -4.66
N ASN A 423 42.22 -21.17 -4.37
CA ASN A 423 42.73 -21.41 -3.01
C ASN A 423 42.87 -20.12 -2.16
N PHE A 424 42.64 -18.95 -2.75
CA PHE A 424 42.99 -17.67 -2.12
C PHE A 424 41.88 -17.07 -1.23
N LEU A 425 40.67 -17.65 -1.20
CA LEU A 425 39.54 -17.03 -0.49
C LEU A 425 38.47 -18.02 0.00
N GLU A 426 38.81 -19.29 0.24
CA GLU A 426 37.85 -20.36 0.64
C GLU A 426 36.58 -20.47 -0.24
N LEU A 427 36.59 -19.91 -1.45
CA LEU A 427 35.41 -19.79 -2.32
C LEU A 427 35.01 -21.12 -3.01
N GLY A 428 35.71 -22.22 -2.72
CA GLY A 428 35.39 -23.54 -3.27
C GLY A 428 35.58 -23.66 -4.78
N ALA A 429 35.06 -24.74 -5.37
CA ALA A 429 35.06 -24.98 -6.81
C ALA A 429 33.87 -24.25 -7.46
N VAL A 430 34.13 -23.28 -8.34
CA VAL A 430 33.07 -22.53 -9.03
C VAL A 430 32.66 -23.26 -10.31
N SER A 431 31.38 -23.60 -10.41
CA SER A 431 30.82 -24.30 -11.58
C SER A 431 30.29 -23.32 -12.63
N PHE A 432 30.30 -23.72 -13.91
CA PHE A 432 29.80 -22.87 -15.00
C PHE A 432 28.32 -22.50 -14.79
N VAL A 433 27.53 -23.45 -14.27
CA VAL A 433 26.11 -23.26 -13.94
C VAL A 433 25.92 -22.17 -12.89
N GLN A 434 26.79 -22.10 -11.88
CA GLN A 434 26.75 -21.06 -10.86
C GLN A 434 26.99 -19.67 -11.45
N VAL A 435 27.98 -19.52 -12.34
CA VAL A 435 28.29 -18.24 -12.98
C VAL A 435 27.10 -17.74 -13.80
N VAL A 436 26.48 -18.61 -14.61
CA VAL A 436 25.29 -18.24 -15.40
C VAL A 436 24.14 -17.84 -14.48
N ALA A 437 23.89 -18.60 -13.41
CA ALA A 437 22.83 -18.29 -12.45
C ALA A 437 23.06 -16.93 -11.74
N VAL A 438 24.31 -16.61 -11.36
CA VAL A 438 24.67 -15.31 -10.79
C VAL A 438 24.44 -14.18 -11.81
N LEU A 439 24.88 -14.34 -13.06
CA LEU A 439 24.71 -13.31 -14.09
C LEU A 439 23.22 -13.01 -14.36
N VAL A 440 22.38 -14.04 -14.42
CA VAL A 440 20.93 -13.89 -14.64
C VAL A 440 20.26 -13.20 -13.44
N SER A 441 20.54 -13.66 -12.22
CA SER A 441 19.94 -13.10 -11.00
C SER A 441 20.29 -11.63 -10.78
N TYR A 442 21.58 -11.27 -10.85
CA TYR A 442 22.02 -9.89 -10.71
C TYR A 442 21.62 -9.02 -11.91
N GLY A 443 21.51 -9.60 -13.10
CA GLY A 443 20.95 -8.90 -14.27
C GLY A 443 19.51 -8.47 -14.03
N LEU A 444 18.66 -9.36 -13.51
CA LEU A 444 17.27 -9.03 -13.16
C LEU A 444 17.20 -8.03 -12.01
N GLY A 445 18.04 -8.17 -10.99
CA GLY A 445 18.14 -7.20 -9.89
C GLY A 445 18.57 -5.81 -10.36
N ALA A 446 19.48 -5.72 -11.34
CA ALA A 446 19.91 -4.47 -11.94
C ALA A 446 18.81 -3.82 -12.77
N VAL A 447 18.02 -4.59 -13.54
CA VAL A 447 16.84 -4.08 -14.26
C VAL A 447 15.80 -3.55 -13.27
N TRP A 448 15.54 -4.30 -12.20
CA TRP A 448 14.64 -3.86 -11.14
C TRP A 448 15.12 -2.54 -10.50
N ALA A 449 16.40 -2.44 -10.14
CA ALA A 449 16.99 -1.23 -9.58
C ALA A 449 16.92 -0.05 -10.56
N PHE A 450 17.20 -0.28 -11.85
CA PHE A 450 17.08 0.74 -12.88
C PHE A 450 15.66 1.30 -12.97
N ILE A 451 14.63 0.45 -12.95
CA ILE A 451 13.24 0.89 -12.92
C ILE A 451 12.95 1.68 -11.63
N ALA A 452 13.43 1.20 -10.48
CA ALA A 452 13.26 1.83 -9.17
C ALA A 452 13.81 3.28 -9.07
N PHE A 453 14.81 3.62 -9.89
CA PHE A 453 15.46 4.94 -9.92
C PHE A 453 15.00 5.83 -11.07
N THR A 454 14.47 5.26 -12.16
CA THR A 454 14.09 6.02 -13.36
C THR A 454 12.61 6.37 -13.41
N HIS A 455 11.75 5.50 -12.88
CA HIS A 455 10.30 5.68 -12.92
C HIS A 455 9.80 6.24 -11.58
N ARG A 456 8.83 7.16 -11.69
CA ARG A 456 8.26 7.87 -10.54
C ARG A 456 7.26 7.04 -9.73
N HIS A 457 6.48 6.18 -10.41
CA HIS A 457 5.54 5.24 -9.80
C HIS A 457 5.85 3.84 -10.33
N PRO A 458 6.93 3.22 -9.84
CA PRO A 458 7.37 1.92 -10.35
C PRO A 458 6.37 0.81 -10.01
N ASP A 459 5.49 1.00 -9.02
CA ASP A 459 4.43 0.07 -8.60
C ASP A 459 3.32 -0.12 -9.65
N GLU A 460 3.14 0.81 -10.59
CA GLU A 460 2.25 0.62 -11.75
C GLU A 460 2.80 -0.41 -12.75
N ILE A 461 4.13 -0.61 -12.75
CA ILE A 461 4.79 -1.52 -13.67
C ILE A 461 4.68 -2.95 -13.12
N VAL A 462 3.99 -3.82 -13.86
CA VAL A 462 3.76 -5.21 -13.46
C VAL A 462 5.05 -5.97 -13.12
N PHE A 463 6.09 -5.78 -13.93
CA PHE A 463 7.39 -6.41 -13.69
C PHE A 463 8.00 -5.98 -12.34
N PHE A 464 7.86 -4.72 -11.95
CA PHE A 464 8.54 -4.16 -10.79
C PHE A 464 8.03 -4.75 -9.47
N TRP A 465 6.71 -4.70 -9.24
CA TRP A 465 6.13 -5.19 -7.99
C TRP A 465 6.18 -6.73 -7.91
N VAL A 466 5.96 -7.44 -9.02
CA VAL A 466 6.08 -8.90 -9.06
C VAL A 466 7.51 -9.33 -8.73
N MET A 467 8.50 -8.68 -9.34
CA MET A 467 9.90 -9.01 -9.08
C MET A 467 10.31 -8.65 -7.66
N GLN A 468 9.83 -7.53 -7.11
CA GLN A 468 10.05 -7.15 -5.71
C GLN A 468 9.53 -8.22 -4.75
N ASP A 469 8.30 -8.70 -4.95
CA ASP A 469 7.68 -9.72 -4.11
C ASP A 469 8.40 -11.08 -4.22
N ILE A 470 8.82 -11.49 -5.41
CA ILE A 470 9.62 -12.72 -5.61
C ILE A 470 10.97 -12.61 -4.90
N MET A 471 11.69 -11.49 -5.08
CA MET A 471 12.96 -11.22 -4.43
C MET A 471 12.82 -11.22 -2.90
N GLY A 472 11.78 -10.59 -2.38
CA GLY A 472 11.47 -10.55 -0.96
C GLY A 472 11.12 -11.92 -0.41
N ALA A 473 10.34 -12.72 -1.14
CA ALA A 473 10.00 -14.09 -0.76
C ALA A 473 11.25 -14.99 -0.70
N CYS A 474 12.14 -14.89 -1.70
CA CYS A 474 13.42 -15.60 -1.67
C CYS A 474 14.28 -15.19 -0.47
N MET A 475 14.34 -13.90 -0.15
CA MET A 475 15.03 -13.42 1.03
C MET A 475 14.41 -13.97 2.33
N CYS A 476 13.08 -13.94 2.48
CA CYS A 476 12.42 -14.55 3.65
C CYS A 476 12.72 -16.04 3.78
N ILE A 477 12.71 -16.80 2.67
CA ILE A 477 13.03 -18.24 2.65
C ILE A 477 14.48 -18.47 3.06
N MET A 478 15.42 -17.73 2.48
CA MET A 478 16.84 -17.82 2.80
C MET A 478 17.07 -17.52 4.29
N PHE A 479 16.54 -16.40 4.79
CA PHE A 479 16.68 -16.00 6.18
C PHE A 479 16.14 -17.05 7.16
N LEU A 480 14.93 -17.56 6.95
CA LEU A 480 14.33 -18.57 7.83
C LEU A 480 14.98 -19.96 7.73
N SER A 481 15.73 -20.21 6.66
CA SER A 481 16.52 -21.44 6.49
C SER A 481 17.87 -21.34 7.21
N THR A 482 18.51 -20.17 7.21
CA THR A 482 19.82 -19.94 7.85
C THR A 482 19.70 -19.67 9.36
N MET A 483 18.69 -18.89 9.79
CA MET A 483 18.51 -18.52 11.20
C MET A 483 17.84 -19.63 12.01
N LYS A 484 18.55 -20.19 12.98
CA LYS A 484 18.07 -21.29 13.83
C LYS A 484 17.79 -20.79 15.26
N LEU A 485 16.55 -20.95 15.70
CA LEU A 485 16.20 -20.84 17.12
C LEU A 485 16.55 -22.15 17.87
N ASN A 486 17.17 -22.00 19.05
CA ASN A 486 17.55 -23.13 19.90
C ASN A 486 16.52 -23.46 20.99
N SER A 487 15.65 -22.52 21.37
CA SER A 487 14.61 -22.76 22.39
C SER A 487 13.43 -21.81 22.21
N ILE A 488 12.27 -22.18 22.77
CA ILE A 488 11.10 -21.28 22.80
C ILE A 488 11.38 -20.07 23.71
N LYS A 489 12.24 -20.18 24.73
CA LYS A 489 12.59 -19.04 25.59
C LYS A 489 13.19 -17.89 24.78
N VAL A 490 14.15 -18.18 23.88
CA VAL A 490 14.75 -17.15 23.02
C VAL A 490 13.69 -16.58 22.07
N ALA A 491 12.86 -17.44 21.48
CA ALA A 491 11.76 -17.02 20.61
C ALA A 491 10.79 -16.07 21.33
N ALA A 492 10.43 -16.39 22.58
CA ALA A 492 9.52 -15.60 23.40
C ALA A 492 10.12 -14.23 23.74
N ILE A 493 11.40 -14.18 24.14
CA ILE A 493 12.10 -12.91 24.42
C ILE A 493 12.11 -12.03 23.16
N LEU A 494 12.51 -12.58 22.01
CA LEU A 494 12.59 -11.87 20.75
C LEU A 494 11.21 -11.36 20.28
N LEU A 495 10.19 -12.22 20.27
CA LEU A 495 8.84 -11.87 19.80
C LEU A 495 8.12 -10.90 20.73
N VAL A 496 8.24 -11.05 22.05
CA VAL A 496 7.66 -10.10 23.02
C VAL A 496 8.35 -8.74 22.91
N ALA A 497 9.66 -8.71 22.69
CA ALA A 497 10.36 -7.45 22.51
C ALA A 497 10.00 -6.78 21.16
N ALA A 498 9.86 -7.57 20.09
CA ALA A 498 9.36 -7.08 18.80
C ALA A 498 7.91 -6.57 18.87
N PHE A 499 7.06 -7.21 19.69
CA PHE A 499 5.69 -6.75 19.96
C PHE A 499 5.67 -5.33 20.55
N PHE A 500 6.49 -5.06 21.57
CA PHE A 500 6.56 -3.72 22.16
C PHE A 500 7.23 -2.71 21.23
N TYR A 501 8.22 -3.15 20.45
CA TYR A 501 8.86 -2.34 19.43
C TYR A 501 7.85 -1.79 18.41
N ASP A 502 6.99 -2.66 17.86
CA ASP A 502 6.00 -2.28 16.85
C ASP A 502 4.96 -1.29 17.42
N ILE A 503 4.46 -1.54 18.64
CA ILE A 503 3.55 -0.62 19.35
C ILE A 503 4.19 0.75 19.57
N PHE A 504 5.45 0.77 20.01
CA PHE A 504 6.17 2.02 20.28
C PHE A 504 6.32 2.84 18.99
N PHE A 505 6.83 2.23 17.92
CA PHE A 505 7.11 2.96 16.68
C PHE A 505 5.86 3.36 15.89
N VAL A 506 4.74 2.64 16.01
CA VAL A 506 3.48 2.99 15.34
C VAL A 506 2.65 3.99 16.17
N PHE A 507 2.41 3.71 17.46
CA PHE A 507 1.45 4.49 18.26
C PHE A 507 2.07 5.53 19.19
N VAL A 508 3.28 5.29 19.71
CA VAL A 508 3.90 6.20 20.69
C VAL A 508 4.66 7.33 19.98
N THR A 509 5.31 7.04 18.85
CA THR A 509 6.12 8.05 18.14
C THR A 509 5.36 9.28 17.64
N PRO A 510 4.08 9.22 17.19
CA PRO A 510 3.30 10.42 16.86
C PRO A 510 3.24 11.45 18.00
N TYR A 511 3.22 11.00 19.26
CA TYR A 511 3.20 11.89 20.42
C TYR A 511 4.56 12.51 20.74
N LEU A 512 5.65 11.94 20.22
CA LEU A 512 7.02 12.40 20.44
C LEU A 512 7.54 13.28 19.29
N THR A 513 6.99 13.14 18.08
CA THR A 513 7.38 13.95 16.93
C THR A 513 6.60 15.28 16.91
N LYS A 514 7.28 16.39 16.61
CA LYS A 514 6.67 17.74 16.58
C LYS A 514 5.55 17.91 15.56
N GLY A 515 5.43 16.98 14.60
CA GLY A 515 4.45 17.02 13.51
C GLY A 515 3.35 15.97 13.60
N GLY A 516 3.22 15.23 14.72
CA GLY A 516 2.19 14.19 14.87
C GLY A 516 2.35 12.98 13.93
N LYS A 517 3.51 12.83 13.28
CA LYS A 517 3.78 11.76 12.30
C LYS A 517 4.39 10.54 12.98
N SER A 518 3.88 9.35 12.68
CA SER A 518 4.52 8.10 13.11
C SER A 518 5.78 7.84 12.28
N ILE A 519 6.89 7.58 12.96
CA ILE A 519 8.19 7.37 12.32
C ILE A 519 8.15 6.14 11.41
N MET A 520 7.49 5.06 11.86
CA MET A 520 7.37 3.83 11.06
C MET A 520 6.59 4.03 9.76
N VAL A 521 5.49 4.80 9.78
CA VAL A 521 4.68 5.05 8.58
C VAL A 521 5.42 5.98 7.63
N ASP A 522 6.06 7.03 8.15
CA ASP A 522 6.85 7.98 7.36
C ASP A 522 8.02 7.27 6.65
N VAL A 523 8.74 6.39 7.35
CA VAL A 523 9.83 5.61 6.76
C VAL A 523 9.31 4.55 5.79
N ALA A 524 8.23 3.83 6.13
CA ALA A 524 7.66 2.80 5.24
C ALA A 524 7.19 3.36 3.90
N THR A 525 6.77 4.63 3.89
CA THR A 525 6.32 5.38 2.71
C THR A 525 7.37 6.39 2.21
N SER A 526 8.65 6.21 2.56
CA SER A 526 9.78 7.03 2.08
C SER A 526 9.58 8.56 2.18
N GLY A 527 9.01 9.05 3.27
CA GLY A 527 8.78 10.48 3.54
C GLY A 527 7.35 10.87 3.86
N GLY A 528 6.46 9.88 4.03
CA GLY A 528 5.06 10.11 4.41
C GLY A 528 4.14 10.38 3.24
N PRO A 529 2.83 10.54 3.50
CA PRO A 529 1.89 11.02 2.49
C PRO A 529 2.28 12.42 1.99
N PRO A 530 1.79 12.83 0.81
CA PRO A 530 2.00 14.16 0.28
C PRO A 530 1.76 15.25 1.33
N THR A 531 2.68 16.20 1.43
CA THR A 531 2.59 17.30 2.42
C THR A 531 1.70 18.44 1.95
N ALA A 532 1.50 18.56 0.64
CA ALA A 532 0.60 19.54 0.05
C ALA A 532 -0.85 19.02 0.01
N ASP A 533 -1.79 19.97 -0.04
CA ASP A 533 -3.21 19.66 -0.15
C ASP A 533 -3.51 18.80 -1.40
N PRO A 534 -4.42 17.82 -1.33
CA PRO A 534 -4.77 16.97 -2.48
C PRO A 534 -5.20 17.78 -3.71
N ALA A 535 -5.92 18.89 -3.50
CA ALA A 535 -6.37 19.79 -4.57
C ALA A 535 -5.22 20.57 -5.24
N TRP A 536 -4.10 20.78 -4.54
CA TRP A 536 -2.89 21.33 -5.13
C TRP A 536 -2.19 20.26 -5.98
N CYS A 537 -2.10 19.04 -5.48
CA CYS A 537 -1.45 17.93 -6.16
C CYS A 537 -2.18 17.44 -7.41
N GLU A 538 -3.50 17.62 -7.47
CA GLU A 538 -4.28 17.39 -8.69
C GLU A 538 -3.92 18.38 -9.81
N LYS A 539 -3.61 19.64 -9.46
CA LYS A 539 -3.18 20.68 -10.42
C LYS A 539 -1.72 20.57 -10.80
N TYR A 540 -0.88 20.28 -9.80
CA TYR A 540 0.58 20.26 -9.91
C TYR A 540 1.11 18.92 -9.45
N PRO A 541 0.87 17.84 -10.22
CA PRO A 541 1.34 16.51 -9.85
C PRO A 541 2.86 16.48 -9.71
N ASP A 542 3.59 17.31 -10.46
CA ASP A 542 5.06 17.35 -10.46
C ASP A 542 5.71 18.08 -9.29
N ASP A 543 4.92 18.74 -8.43
CA ASP A 543 5.46 19.47 -7.28
C ASP A 543 6.15 18.50 -6.28
N PRO A 544 7.37 18.82 -5.80
CA PRO A 544 8.05 18.03 -4.76
C PRO A 544 7.22 17.79 -3.50
N ASN A 545 6.32 18.72 -3.13
CA ASN A 545 5.48 18.58 -1.93
C ASN A 545 4.29 17.65 -2.14
N CYS A 546 3.99 17.33 -3.40
CA CYS A 546 2.98 16.36 -3.84
C CYS A 546 3.53 14.96 -4.05
N GLN A 547 4.85 14.81 -3.99
CA GLN A 547 5.52 13.53 -4.04
C GLN A 547 5.35 12.84 -2.68
N GLY A 548 4.34 11.96 -2.58
CA GLY A 548 4.37 10.90 -1.58
C GLY A 548 5.54 9.97 -1.92
N GLY A 549 6.27 9.49 -0.91
CA GLY A 549 7.38 8.59 -1.18
C GLY A 549 6.89 7.19 -1.60
N ASP A 550 7.63 6.55 -2.50
CA ASP A 550 7.37 5.15 -2.85
C ASP A 550 7.50 4.25 -1.62
N PRO A 551 6.67 3.21 -1.47
CA PRO A 551 6.88 2.23 -0.41
C PRO A 551 8.28 1.63 -0.50
N LEU A 552 8.95 1.50 0.64
CA LEU A 552 10.27 0.86 0.68
C LEU A 552 10.18 -0.59 0.18
N PRO A 553 11.24 -1.13 -0.44
CA PRO A 553 11.19 -2.48 -1.02
C PRO A 553 11.16 -3.60 0.04
N MET A 554 11.24 -3.27 1.34
CA MET A 554 11.14 -4.22 2.44
C MET A 554 9.68 -4.62 2.76
N LEU A 555 8.80 -4.54 1.76
CA LEU A 555 7.38 -4.88 1.87
C LEU A 555 6.95 -5.65 0.62
N PHE A 556 6.03 -6.59 0.81
CA PHE A 556 5.24 -7.08 -0.31
C PHE A 556 4.22 -6.03 -0.72
N THR A 557 4.02 -5.89 -2.03
CA THR A 557 3.20 -4.82 -2.60
C THR A 557 2.33 -5.38 -3.71
N ILE A 558 1.01 -5.43 -3.47
CA ILE A 558 0.03 -5.79 -4.51
C ILE A 558 -0.83 -4.56 -4.80
N PRO A 559 -0.85 -4.04 -6.04
CA PRO A 559 -1.71 -2.91 -6.40
C PRO A 559 -3.18 -3.26 -6.15
N ARG A 560 -3.99 -2.28 -5.75
CA ARG A 560 -5.42 -2.48 -5.51
C ARG A 560 -6.12 -2.78 -6.83
N LEU A 561 -6.53 -4.04 -6.99
CA LEU A 561 -7.25 -4.49 -8.17
C LEU A 561 -8.70 -4.00 -8.09
N PHE A 562 -9.20 -3.42 -9.17
CA PHE A 562 -10.60 -2.96 -9.30
C PHE A 562 -11.00 -1.79 -8.39
N ASP A 563 -10.03 -1.03 -7.87
CA ASP A 563 -10.26 0.21 -7.11
C ASP A 563 -9.86 1.41 -7.98
N TYR A 564 -10.81 2.31 -8.25
CA TYR A 564 -10.53 3.51 -9.05
C TYR A 564 -9.66 4.53 -8.29
N SER A 565 -9.58 4.42 -6.96
CA SER A 565 -8.76 5.32 -6.13
C SER A 565 -7.27 4.98 -6.17
N GLY A 566 -6.90 3.85 -6.78
CA GLY A 566 -5.52 3.39 -6.89
C GLY A 566 -4.91 2.99 -5.55
N GLY A 567 -3.58 2.95 -5.52
CA GLY A 567 -2.78 2.54 -4.36
C GLY A 567 -2.52 1.04 -4.28
N SER A 568 -1.79 0.63 -3.23
CA SER A 568 -1.32 -0.74 -3.03
C SER A 568 -1.68 -1.28 -1.64
N SER A 569 -1.82 -2.60 -1.54
CA SER A 569 -1.83 -3.33 -0.27
C SER A 569 -0.40 -3.68 0.08
N LEU A 570 0.00 -3.41 1.33
CA LEU A 570 1.36 -3.56 1.82
C LEU A 570 1.43 -4.60 2.94
N LEU A 571 2.47 -5.44 2.94
CA LEU A 571 2.77 -6.37 4.04
C LEU A 571 4.27 -6.37 4.34
N GLY A 572 4.66 -6.14 5.60
CA GLY A 572 6.07 -6.06 5.98
C GLY A 572 6.76 -7.42 5.93
N LEU A 573 8.01 -7.46 5.41
CA LEU A 573 8.81 -8.70 5.44
C LEU A 573 9.14 -9.13 6.88
N GLY A 574 9.28 -8.18 7.81
CA GLY A 574 9.50 -8.46 9.23
C GLY A 574 8.33 -9.21 9.89
N ASP A 575 7.10 -8.95 9.45
CA ASP A 575 5.89 -9.61 9.96
C ASP A 575 5.81 -11.08 9.53
N ILE A 576 6.49 -11.44 8.44
CA ILE A 576 6.65 -12.82 7.97
C ILE A 576 7.80 -13.50 8.70
N VAL A 577 8.95 -12.82 8.76
CA VAL A 577 10.19 -13.39 9.26
C VAL A 577 10.16 -13.62 10.77
N LEU A 578 9.72 -12.66 11.57
CA LEU A 578 9.82 -12.77 13.04
C LEU A 578 8.93 -13.90 13.58
N PRO A 579 7.62 -13.97 13.28
CA PRO A 579 6.81 -15.14 13.66
C PRO A 579 7.25 -16.40 12.90
N GLY A 580 7.76 -16.26 11.68
CA GLY A 580 8.29 -17.35 10.86
C GLY A 580 9.43 -18.13 11.53
N LEU A 581 10.26 -17.48 12.35
CA LEU A 581 11.28 -18.18 13.15
C LEU A 581 10.65 -19.20 14.12
N LEU A 582 9.51 -18.87 14.72
CA LEU A 582 8.79 -19.80 15.60
C LEU A 582 8.15 -20.94 14.80
N LEU A 583 7.61 -20.66 13.62
CA LEU A 583 7.08 -21.68 12.71
C LEU A 583 8.19 -22.63 12.23
N SER A 584 9.37 -22.11 11.88
CA SER A 584 10.53 -22.91 11.45
C SER A 584 11.05 -23.78 12.59
N PHE A 585 11.09 -23.27 13.82
CA PHE A 585 11.36 -24.07 15.01
C PHE A 585 10.36 -25.21 15.19
N GLY A 586 9.06 -24.94 15.04
CA GLY A 586 8.02 -25.98 15.10
C GLY A 586 8.17 -27.03 13.99
N ALA A 587 8.49 -26.62 12.77
CA ALA A 587 8.74 -27.52 11.64
C ALA A 587 9.95 -28.44 11.88
N ARG A 588 11.06 -27.87 12.37
CA ARG A 588 12.29 -28.61 12.70
C ARG A 588 12.06 -29.58 13.87
N TYR A 589 11.38 -29.13 14.92
CA TYR A 589 11.05 -29.97 16.07
C TYR A 589 10.16 -31.17 15.69
N ASP A 590 9.12 -30.95 14.88
CA ASP A 590 8.26 -32.02 14.38
C ASP A 590 9.02 -33.01 13.48
N ALA A 591 9.93 -32.52 12.63
CA ALA A 591 10.78 -33.36 11.79
C ALA A 591 11.78 -34.19 12.62
N ALA A 592 12.43 -33.57 13.61
CA ALA A 592 13.35 -34.25 14.52
C ALA A 592 12.65 -35.35 15.35
N LYS A 593 11.44 -35.08 15.86
CA LYS A 593 10.63 -36.10 16.56
C LYS A 593 10.32 -37.30 15.67
N ARG A 594 9.99 -37.06 14.40
CA ARG A 594 9.73 -38.14 13.44
C ARG A 594 10.97 -38.97 13.18
N PHE A 595 12.10 -38.30 12.92
CA PHE A 595 13.39 -38.97 12.70
C PHE A 595 13.81 -39.87 13.87
N ILE A 596 13.76 -39.36 15.10
CA ILE A 596 14.09 -40.16 16.30
C ILE A 596 13.09 -41.30 16.50
N GLY A 597 11.79 -41.07 16.22
CA GLY A 597 10.78 -42.12 16.25
C GLY A 597 11.04 -43.25 15.25
N SER A 598 11.47 -42.92 14.03
CA SER A 598 11.89 -43.89 13.02
C SER A 598 13.14 -44.66 13.46
N ALA A 599 14.18 -43.95 13.92
CA ALA A 599 15.44 -44.55 14.40
C ALA A 599 15.24 -45.49 15.61
N SER A 600 14.25 -45.19 16.47
CA SER A 600 13.87 -46.06 17.60
C SER A 600 13.33 -47.42 17.20
N ARG A 601 12.66 -47.51 16.04
CA ARG A 601 12.07 -48.77 15.55
C ARG A 601 13.14 -49.72 15.03
N ASP A 602 14.28 -49.20 14.61
CA ASP A 602 15.39 -49.93 13.99
C ASP A 602 16.39 -50.51 15.02
N GLY A 603 15.99 -50.63 16.30
CA GLY A 603 16.77 -51.31 17.34
C GLY A 603 17.89 -50.50 18.00
N ARG A 604 18.14 -49.26 17.59
CA ARG A 604 18.96 -48.31 18.36
C ARG A 604 18.10 -47.73 19.49
N THR A 605 18.42 -48.05 20.74
CA THR A 605 17.69 -47.54 21.92
C THR A 605 17.73 -46.01 21.97
N PRO A 606 16.63 -45.29 21.71
CA PRO A 606 16.55 -43.91 22.13
C PRO A 606 16.10 -43.88 23.59
N PRO A 607 16.30 -42.75 24.30
CA PRO A 607 15.76 -42.59 25.63
C PRO A 607 14.24 -42.81 25.65
N ALA A 608 13.77 -43.57 26.65
CA ALA A 608 12.37 -44.02 26.81
C ALA A 608 11.30 -42.89 26.88
N ASN A 609 11.73 -41.63 26.92
CA ASN A 609 10.85 -40.45 27.01
C ASN A 609 10.53 -39.82 25.63
N CYS A 610 11.10 -40.30 24.53
CA CYS A 610 10.94 -39.67 23.20
C CYS A 610 9.85 -40.33 22.31
N THR A 611 9.14 -41.35 22.79
CA THR A 611 8.24 -42.22 22.00
C THR A 611 6.75 -41.81 22.03
N GLY A 612 6.46 -40.55 22.40
CA GLY A 612 5.10 -40.02 22.45
C GLY A 612 4.45 -39.87 21.06
N GLN A 613 3.14 -40.12 20.99
CA GLN A 613 2.31 -40.00 19.78
C GLN A 613 2.51 -38.62 19.11
N THR A 614 2.91 -38.62 17.82
CA THR A 614 3.38 -37.45 17.05
C THR A 614 2.26 -36.44 16.75
N ARG A 615 1.84 -35.67 17.75
CA ARG A 615 1.04 -34.48 17.48
C ARG A 615 1.96 -33.38 16.96
N ASN A 616 1.77 -32.99 15.71
CA ASN A 616 2.58 -31.94 15.08
C ASN A 616 2.25 -30.56 15.68
N TYR A 617 3.26 -29.70 15.84
CA TYR A 617 3.14 -28.29 16.21
C TYR A 617 3.03 -27.39 14.97
N PHE A 618 3.75 -27.72 13.90
CA PHE A 618 3.86 -26.90 12.70
C PHE A 618 2.51 -26.53 12.05
N PRO A 619 1.58 -27.47 11.78
CA PRO A 619 0.29 -27.12 11.18
C PRO A 619 -0.55 -26.18 12.05
N ALA A 620 -0.49 -26.36 13.38
CA ALA A 620 -1.21 -25.49 14.31
C ALA A 620 -0.62 -24.07 14.33
N LEU A 621 0.70 -23.94 14.22
CA LEU A 621 1.37 -22.64 14.10
C LEU A 621 1.08 -21.93 12.79
N VAL A 622 1.01 -22.66 11.66
CA VAL A 622 0.62 -22.08 10.37
C VAL A 622 -0.80 -21.52 10.42
N VAL A 623 -1.73 -22.25 11.04
CA VAL A 623 -3.11 -21.76 11.25
C VAL A 623 -3.12 -20.55 12.18
N ALA A 624 -2.37 -20.57 13.28
CA ALA A 624 -2.29 -19.45 14.20
C ALA A 624 -1.72 -18.18 13.54
N TYR A 625 -0.69 -18.33 12.69
CA TYR A 625 -0.13 -17.25 11.90
C TYR A 625 -1.16 -16.69 10.91
N ALA A 626 -1.87 -17.55 10.17
CA ALA A 626 -2.89 -17.13 9.22
C ALA A 626 -4.04 -16.36 9.90
N VAL A 627 -4.48 -16.82 11.08
CA VAL A 627 -5.50 -16.13 11.89
C VAL A 627 -4.97 -14.80 12.41
N GLY A 628 -3.76 -14.75 12.96
CA GLY A 628 -3.16 -13.50 13.45
C GLY A 628 -3.00 -12.45 12.34
N LEU A 629 -2.58 -12.87 11.14
CA LEU A 629 -2.44 -11.97 10.00
C LEU A 629 -3.82 -11.48 9.49
N ALA A 630 -4.83 -12.35 9.49
CA ALA A 630 -6.19 -11.96 9.14
C ALA A 630 -6.78 -10.94 10.14
N MET A 631 -6.51 -11.14 11.44
CA MET A 631 -6.91 -10.19 12.48
C MET A 631 -6.24 -8.82 12.30
N ALA A 632 -4.95 -8.78 11.95
CA ALA A 632 -4.25 -7.54 11.65
C ALA A 632 -4.88 -6.79 10.46
N ASN A 633 -5.15 -7.50 9.35
CA ASN A 633 -5.81 -6.92 8.18
C ASN A 633 -7.21 -6.38 8.52
N PHE A 634 -7.99 -7.14 9.30
CA PHE A 634 -9.31 -6.70 9.75
C PHE A 634 -9.22 -5.45 10.64
N ALA A 635 -8.22 -5.35 11.52
CA ALA A 635 -8.02 -4.19 12.37
C ALA A 635 -7.67 -2.93 11.57
N VAL A 636 -6.80 -3.05 10.55
CA VAL A 636 -6.49 -1.93 9.63
C VAL A 636 -7.75 -1.47 8.90
N TYR A 637 -8.57 -2.40 8.42
CA TYR A 637 -9.84 -2.09 7.77
C TYR A 637 -10.82 -1.37 8.73
N ALA A 638 -10.96 -1.87 9.96
CA ALA A 638 -11.89 -1.31 10.94
C ALA A 638 -11.46 0.06 11.48
N MET A 639 -10.16 0.27 11.71
CA MET A 639 -9.64 1.49 12.33
C MET A 639 -9.20 2.56 11.33
N LYS A 640 -9.17 2.26 10.03
CA LYS A 640 -8.72 3.16 8.94
C LYS A 640 -7.37 3.85 9.20
N MET A 641 -6.55 3.24 10.03
CA MET A 641 -5.23 3.69 10.43
C MET A 641 -4.28 2.49 10.38
N GLY A 642 -3.00 2.75 10.09
CA GLY A 642 -1.97 1.72 10.13
C GLY A 642 -1.91 1.06 11.51
N GLN A 643 -1.97 -0.28 11.55
CA GLN A 643 -1.92 -1.07 12.77
C GLN A 643 -0.61 -1.85 12.82
N PRO A 644 0.03 -1.97 13.99
CA PRO A 644 1.17 -2.86 14.18
C PRO A 644 0.73 -4.32 14.00
N ALA A 645 1.27 -5.04 13.02
CA ALA A 645 0.83 -6.40 12.72
C ALA A 645 1.29 -7.41 13.79
N LEU A 646 2.44 -7.18 14.41
CA LEU A 646 2.99 -8.05 15.45
C LEU A 646 2.13 -8.06 16.72
N LEU A 647 1.32 -7.01 16.94
CA LEU A 647 0.31 -6.95 18.01
C LEU A 647 -0.66 -8.14 17.96
N TYR A 648 -0.99 -8.62 16.76
CA TYR A 648 -1.92 -9.73 16.55
C TYR A 648 -1.20 -11.06 16.31
N LEU A 649 -0.07 -11.04 15.60
CA LEU A 649 0.68 -12.25 15.26
C LEU A 649 1.35 -12.90 16.46
N VAL A 650 2.00 -12.11 17.32
CA VAL A 650 2.75 -12.63 18.48
C VAL A 650 1.86 -13.41 19.45
N PRO A 651 0.73 -12.86 19.97
CA PRO A 651 -0.12 -13.62 20.88
C PRO A 651 -0.74 -14.86 20.23
N CYS A 652 -1.08 -14.82 18.94
CA CYS A 652 -1.61 -15.97 18.22
C CYS A 652 -0.57 -17.09 18.09
N CYS A 653 0.63 -16.78 17.57
CA CYS A 653 1.67 -17.79 17.32
C CYS A 653 2.31 -18.31 18.60
N LEU A 654 2.83 -17.40 19.45
CA LEU A 654 3.50 -17.79 20.70
C LEU A 654 2.50 -18.40 21.68
N GLY A 655 1.31 -17.81 21.81
CA GLY A 655 0.25 -18.34 22.66
C GLY A 655 -0.19 -19.74 22.25
N THR A 656 -0.33 -20.02 20.94
CA THR A 656 -0.65 -21.37 20.45
C THR A 656 0.46 -22.37 20.78
N MET A 657 1.72 -22.01 20.56
CA MET A 657 2.86 -22.90 20.89
C MET A 657 2.90 -23.20 22.39
N SER A 658 2.82 -22.17 23.23
CA SER A 658 2.86 -22.30 24.69
C SER A 658 1.67 -23.10 25.23
N TYR A 659 0.46 -22.86 24.70
CA TYR A 659 -0.74 -23.59 25.08
C TYR A 659 -0.66 -25.07 24.69
N LEU A 660 -0.22 -25.38 23.48
CA LEU A 660 -0.04 -26.78 23.04
C LEU A 660 1.05 -27.48 23.86
N GLY A 661 2.18 -26.81 24.11
CA GLY A 661 3.25 -27.33 24.96
C GLY A 661 2.76 -27.60 26.39
N TRP A 662 1.97 -26.69 26.97
CA TRP A 662 1.40 -26.86 28.30
C TRP A 662 0.41 -28.03 28.35
N LYS A 663 -0.52 -28.10 27.40
CA LYS A 663 -1.52 -29.18 27.31
C LYS A 663 -0.88 -30.55 27.12
N ARG A 664 0.29 -30.61 26.47
CA ARG A 664 1.04 -31.85 26.20
C ARG A 664 2.06 -32.19 27.30
N GLY A 665 2.27 -31.30 28.27
CA GLY A 665 3.29 -31.48 29.32
C GLY A 665 4.74 -31.27 28.84
N GLU A 666 4.93 -30.87 27.59
CA GLU A 666 6.25 -30.70 26.95
C GLU A 666 6.79 -29.26 27.09
N LEU A 667 6.03 -28.34 27.68
CA LEU A 667 6.38 -26.92 27.74
C LEU A 667 7.75 -26.68 28.38
N ASN A 668 8.05 -27.35 29.50
CA ASN A 668 9.32 -27.14 30.21
C ASN A 668 10.51 -27.65 29.36
N GLU A 669 10.31 -28.71 28.59
CA GLU A 669 11.31 -29.22 27.65
C GLU A 669 11.50 -28.29 26.44
N LEU A 670 10.43 -27.69 25.93
CA LEU A 670 10.48 -26.73 24.82
C LEU A 670 11.02 -25.35 25.25
N TRP A 671 10.79 -24.98 26.50
CA TRP A 671 11.23 -23.71 27.09
C TRP A 671 12.74 -23.69 27.27
N ASN A 672 13.29 -24.79 27.77
CA ASN A 672 14.73 -25.03 27.77
C ASN A 672 15.15 -25.60 26.42
N THR A 673 16.45 -25.70 26.14
CA THR A 673 16.92 -26.30 24.88
C THR A 673 16.36 -27.73 24.75
N PRO A 674 15.50 -28.00 23.75
CA PRO A 674 14.81 -29.27 23.63
C PRO A 674 15.82 -30.38 23.30
N LYS A 675 15.86 -31.39 24.15
CA LYS A 675 16.80 -32.52 24.04
C LYS A 675 16.64 -33.26 22.71
N VAL A 676 15.41 -33.35 22.21
CA VAL A 676 15.08 -33.94 20.89
C VAL A 676 15.89 -33.31 19.75
N LEU A 677 16.02 -31.97 19.70
CA LEU A 677 16.78 -31.31 18.65
C LEU A 677 18.28 -31.59 18.83
N SER A 678 18.82 -31.42 20.04
CA SER A 678 20.22 -31.68 20.34
C SER A 678 20.64 -33.13 20.05
N THR A 679 19.83 -34.12 20.42
CA THR A 679 20.09 -35.53 20.12
C THR A 679 20.01 -35.81 18.62
N CYS A 680 19.07 -35.19 17.92
CA CYS A 680 18.97 -35.34 16.46
C CYS A 680 20.19 -34.75 15.75
N ASP A 681 20.65 -33.57 16.19
CA ASP A 681 21.83 -32.90 15.64
C ASP A 681 23.11 -33.71 15.93
N GLU A 682 23.24 -34.28 17.13
CA GLU A 682 24.35 -35.18 17.47
C GLU A 682 24.38 -36.44 16.60
N ILE A 683 23.22 -37.01 16.27
CA ILE A 683 23.12 -38.17 15.36
C ILE A 683 23.48 -37.79 13.92
N LEU A 684 23.09 -36.60 13.46
CA LEU A 684 23.32 -36.14 12.09
C LEU A 684 24.77 -35.68 11.84
N TYR A 685 25.32 -34.92 12.78
CA TYR A 685 26.58 -34.18 12.61
C TYR A 685 27.72 -34.68 13.50
N GLY A 686 27.44 -35.58 14.45
CA GLY A 686 28.40 -36.04 15.47
C GLY A 686 28.42 -35.15 16.73
N PRO A 687 29.16 -35.55 17.78
CA PRO A 687 29.24 -34.79 19.02
C PRO A 687 29.92 -33.44 18.79
N ILE A 688 29.22 -32.37 19.20
CA ILE A 688 29.74 -31.00 19.19
C ILE A 688 30.84 -30.92 20.26
N GLN A 689 32.10 -30.68 19.86
CA GLN A 689 33.15 -30.31 20.80
C GLN A 689 32.82 -28.92 21.37
N GLN A 690 32.15 -28.87 22.52
CA GLN A 690 32.01 -27.64 23.27
C GLN A 690 33.39 -27.22 23.77
N HIS A 691 33.89 -26.07 23.29
CA HIS A 691 34.95 -25.34 23.97
C HIS A 691 34.38 -24.81 25.29
N THR A 692 34.51 -25.59 26.36
CA THR A 692 34.33 -25.08 27.72
C THR A 692 35.51 -24.14 28.02
N GLU A 693 35.22 -22.85 28.19
CA GLU A 693 36.11 -21.96 28.92
C GLU A 693 36.16 -22.41 30.39
N ASP A 694 37.21 -23.15 30.74
CA ASP A 694 37.51 -23.45 32.13
C ASP A 694 37.99 -22.17 32.83
N THR A 695 37.11 -21.54 33.60
CA THR A 695 37.51 -20.64 34.68
C THR A 695 38.24 -21.44 35.75
N ASN A 696 39.56 -21.56 35.62
CA ASN A 696 40.45 -21.98 36.70
C ASN A 696 40.94 -20.74 37.46
N THR A 697 40.28 -20.44 38.57
CA THR A 697 40.94 -19.84 39.74
C THR A 697 41.85 -20.90 40.35
N GLU A 698 43.16 -20.71 40.29
CA GLU A 698 44.06 -21.22 41.34
C GLU A 698 45.37 -20.41 41.40
N GLU A 699 45.81 -20.24 42.63
CA GLU A 699 46.92 -19.42 43.10
C GLU A 699 48.31 -19.94 42.68
N ASN A 700 49.28 -19.04 42.86
CA ASN A 700 50.69 -19.30 43.15
C ASN A 700 51.64 -19.75 42.03
N GLY A 701 52.63 -18.88 41.79
CA GLY A 701 53.99 -19.29 42.09
C GLY A 701 54.91 -19.57 40.90
N THR A 702 55.74 -18.56 40.62
CA THR A 702 57.16 -18.68 40.27
C THR A 702 57.60 -19.14 38.88
N ASN A 703 58.59 -18.36 38.39
CA ASN A 703 59.63 -18.69 37.41
C ASN A 703 59.31 -18.50 35.92
N LEU A 704 59.37 -17.23 35.52
CA LEU A 704 60.00 -16.82 34.26
C LEU A 704 61.47 -17.26 34.24
N ARG A 705 61.90 -17.92 33.17
CA ARG A 705 63.14 -17.61 32.41
C ARG A 705 63.06 -18.22 30.99
N PRO A 706 63.80 -17.66 30.02
CA PRO A 706 63.34 -17.45 28.66
C PRO A 706 64.16 -18.28 27.65
N ILE A 707 64.09 -17.87 26.37
CA ILE A 707 64.94 -18.27 25.21
C ILE A 707 64.23 -19.40 24.43
N THR A 708 63.83 -19.23 23.16
CA THR A 708 64.50 -18.60 22.00
C THR A 708 63.46 -18.22 20.96
#